data_AF-A0A8J3TI30-F1
#
_entry.id   AF-A0A8J3TI30-F1
#
_cell.length_a   1.000
_cell.length_b   1.000
_cell.length_c   1.000
_cell.angle_alpha   90.00
_cell.angle_beta   90.00
_cell.angle_gamma   90.00
#
_symmetry.space_group_name_H-M   'P 1'
#
loop_
_entity.id
_entity.type
_entity.pdbx_description
1 polymer ?
#
loop_
_entity_poly.entity_id
_entity_poly.type
_entity_poly.pdbx_seq_one_letter_code
_entity_poly.pdbx_strand_id
1 'polypeptide(L)'
;MTAPASANGTTALTADELVQLRDAVRGTLERLWPAPTAASSVEAGPVEAGSVEAGPVEAGPVEAGSALAAVWYAAAAQGWTGLAADDALDAAVVVCRELGRLACPLPLMDAYVAVRMLAGHGNSGHGNSGHGNSGHGNSGHDDSRHDISGHGDAGHGEVIDSIAAGTVRPIVGSADDDGVVRHLDGAQPATHVLLLPRRSGDPVELRPIATRTPTPGLAVPAWCSAVPGGPALVRFAPDPGAVDEARALLRLGLVTRAMAAAERANELAIEHATVRHQFGRPVGSFQAVSHRCVNGVIDATTLRRLVDEAVRAYLSGVPWLLAAELAVTFGVTAAPRVQFGAHHTLAAVGYFEEHPAPWLFRRVHADTTRVAGYPLDAGEPADLLLENGAGLPPLDLGPEAEAFRAEVLTFLDEYAKAHGDDATTDDASMVEALAARGYLAPGFPTRYSGRDASIDERIVLSQELGYRDIAMTARTAVDMLGPAIARHGTEEQKSRFLPMLAQGRLPFYLGYSEPETGSDLARLRTRAVRDGDEWVINGVKMWGTGGDAAQWVWLAARTDPDASPHAGLTVFLFPTGLPGWSRQDHTSLAGHVSCSTFFDDVRVPDSARIGEVNGGWRVLTEALAHERIAIASGTARLYRQFDALLELARRDPVGVVGPRGSASRRRISELAARMQAARTLASSGAQATLAGGGISVEAPMAKIVGSELEEDLGTAVLQLLGPAAALATGERVPEHHSFEYTLRLSVMSVVAGGTNDIQRNLIARALGLPR
;
A
#
# COMPACT_ATOMS: atom_id res chain seq x y z
N MET A 1 -12.07 -0.66 -30.73
CA MET A 1 -12.63 0.53 -30.07
C MET A 1 -11.46 1.44 -29.77
N THR A 2 -11.41 2.58 -30.44
CA THR A 2 -10.41 3.64 -30.28
C THR A 2 -10.55 4.25 -28.89
N ALA A 3 -9.45 4.51 -28.19
CA ALA A 3 -9.45 5.39 -27.02
C ALA A 3 -10.04 6.74 -27.43
N PRO A 4 -10.90 7.37 -26.60
CA PRO A 4 -11.46 8.67 -26.94
C PRO A 4 -10.35 9.72 -26.92
N ALA A 5 -10.05 10.31 -28.08
CA ALA A 5 -9.19 11.48 -28.17
C ALA A 5 -9.90 12.67 -27.51
N SER A 6 -9.37 13.18 -26.39
CA SER A 6 -9.90 14.38 -25.75
C SER A 6 -9.09 15.60 -26.20
N ALA A 7 -9.80 16.58 -26.77
CA ALA A 7 -9.24 17.89 -27.03
C ALA A 7 -9.33 18.71 -25.74
N ASN A 8 -8.17 19.13 -25.21
CA ASN A 8 -7.96 20.06 -24.10
C ASN A 8 -8.29 19.54 -22.68
N GLY A 9 -7.25 19.17 -21.94
CA GLY A 9 -7.25 19.04 -20.48
C GLY A 9 -7.00 17.61 -20.00
N THR A 10 -5.89 17.41 -19.29
CA THR A 10 -5.50 16.18 -18.58
C THR A 10 -6.68 15.67 -17.77
N THR A 11 -7.40 14.68 -18.28
CA THR A 11 -8.54 14.05 -17.60
C THR A 11 -8.17 12.60 -17.40
N ALA A 12 -7.84 12.26 -16.15
CA ALA A 12 -7.64 10.88 -15.73
C ALA A 12 -8.84 10.03 -16.19
N LEU A 13 -8.57 8.81 -16.65
CA LEU A 13 -9.64 7.94 -17.12
C LEU A 13 -10.56 7.58 -15.95
N THR A 14 -11.85 7.43 -16.26
CA THR A 14 -12.82 6.94 -15.28
C THR A 14 -12.52 5.48 -14.91
N ALA A 15 -12.98 5.04 -13.74
CA ALA A 15 -12.83 3.66 -13.30
C ALA A 15 -13.41 2.64 -14.31
N ASP A 16 -14.53 2.98 -14.95
CA ASP A 16 -15.18 2.14 -15.97
C ASP A 16 -14.35 2.06 -17.25
N GLU A 17 -13.74 3.16 -17.69
CA GLU A 17 -12.83 3.17 -18.85
C GLU A 17 -11.58 2.33 -18.59
N LEU A 18 -11.00 2.42 -17.39
CA LEU A 18 -9.85 1.60 -16.99
C LEU A 18 -10.22 0.09 -16.96
N VAL A 19 -11.43 -0.26 -16.53
CA VAL A 19 -11.93 -1.65 -16.58
C VAL A 19 -12.09 -2.14 -18.02
N GLN A 20 -12.67 -1.31 -18.90
CA GLN A 20 -12.80 -1.67 -20.32
C GLN A 20 -11.44 -1.84 -20.99
N LEU A 21 -10.48 -0.95 -20.70
CA LEU A 21 -9.10 -1.06 -21.19
C LEU A 21 -8.47 -2.37 -20.73
N ARG A 22 -8.56 -2.69 -19.43
CA ARG A 22 -8.06 -3.95 -18.87
C ARG A 22 -8.57 -5.16 -19.64
N ASP A 23 -9.89 -5.24 -19.85
CA ASP A 23 -10.52 -6.39 -20.50
C ASP A 23 -10.15 -6.48 -21.98
N ALA A 24 -10.03 -5.33 -22.68
CA ALA A 24 -9.57 -5.27 -24.07
C ALA A 24 -8.10 -5.71 -24.22
N VAL A 25 -7.23 -5.27 -23.31
CA VAL A 25 -5.81 -5.65 -23.26
C VAL A 25 -5.69 -7.15 -23.04
N ARG A 26 -6.39 -7.68 -22.02
CA ARG A 26 -6.39 -9.12 -21.71
C ARG A 26 -6.81 -9.95 -22.90
N GLY A 27 -7.97 -9.63 -23.50
CA GLY A 27 -8.47 -10.38 -24.65
C GLY A 27 -7.51 -10.32 -25.86
N THR A 28 -6.79 -9.21 -26.05
CA THR A 28 -5.78 -9.09 -27.10
C THR A 28 -4.57 -9.98 -26.81
N LEU A 29 -4.05 -9.94 -25.59
CA LEU A 29 -2.89 -10.74 -25.20
C LEU A 29 -3.21 -12.24 -25.23
N GLU A 30 -4.38 -12.67 -24.78
CA GLU A 30 -4.82 -14.08 -24.85
C GLU A 30 -4.88 -14.62 -26.29
N ARG A 31 -5.11 -13.75 -27.28
CA ARG A 31 -5.11 -14.14 -28.71
C ARG A 31 -3.73 -14.13 -29.35
N LEU A 32 -2.88 -13.17 -28.99
CA LEU A 32 -1.63 -12.88 -29.73
C LEU A 32 -0.36 -13.32 -29.02
N TRP A 33 -0.38 -13.38 -27.70
CA TRP A 33 0.76 -13.83 -26.89
C TRP A 33 0.56 -15.31 -26.54
N PRO A 34 1.47 -16.21 -26.96
CA PRO A 34 1.30 -17.63 -26.71
C PRO A 34 1.16 -17.88 -25.21
N ALA A 35 0.27 -18.80 -24.85
CA ALA A 35 0.19 -19.26 -23.48
C ALA A 35 1.58 -19.68 -23.01
N PRO A 36 1.98 -19.37 -21.76
CA PRO A 36 3.34 -19.63 -21.28
C PRO A 36 3.82 -21.07 -21.53
N THR A 37 2.90 -22.04 -21.52
CA THR A 37 3.16 -23.46 -21.77
C THR A 37 3.54 -23.84 -23.21
N ALA A 38 3.41 -22.91 -24.18
CA ALA A 38 3.73 -23.11 -25.59
C ALA A 38 5.03 -22.40 -26.03
N ALA A 39 5.73 -21.71 -25.13
CA ALA A 39 6.85 -20.85 -25.51
C ALA A 39 8.19 -21.59 -25.72
N SER A 40 8.27 -22.90 -25.48
CA SER A 40 9.39 -23.74 -25.93
C SER A 40 9.50 -23.81 -27.47
N SER A 41 8.45 -23.47 -28.21
CA SER A 41 8.46 -23.37 -29.68
C SER A 41 8.73 -21.97 -30.24
N VAL A 42 8.87 -20.92 -29.40
CA VAL A 42 9.14 -19.55 -29.88
C VAL A 42 10.61 -19.39 -30.35
N GLU A 43 11.49 -20.33 -29.98
CA GLU A 43 12.83 -20.45 -30.57
C GLU A 43 12.85 -21.32 -31.86
N ALA A 44 11.73 -21.93 -32.26
CA ALA A 44 11.68 -22.89 -33.36
C ALA A 44 10.57 -22.58 -34.40
N GLY A 45 10.86 -21.66 -35.32
CA GLY A 45 10.24 -21.59 -36.65
C GLY A 45 9.06 -20.60 -36.82
N PRO A 46 8.75 -20.23 -38.08
CA PRO A 46 7.72 -19.25 -38.41
C PRO A 46 6.33 -19.76 -38.02
N VAL A 47 5.52 -18.89 -37.42
CA VAL A 47 4.10 -19.13 -37.15
C VAL A 47 3.32 -19.06 -38.47
N GLU A 48 2.59 -20.12 -38.84
CA GLU A 48 1.69 -20.07 -40.01
C GLU A 48 0.59 -19.02 -39.79
N ALA A 49 0.57 -18.02 -40.66
CA ALA A 49 -0.44 -16.97 -40.67
C ALA A 49 -1.79 -17.55 -41.11
N GLY A 50 -2.64 -17.91 -40.15
CA GLY A 50 -4.08 -18.07 -40.38
C GLY A 50 -4.66 -16.72 -40.81
N SER A 51 -5.38 -16.71 -41.94
CA SER A 51 -5.94 -15.54 -42.60
C SER A 51 -6.74 -14.63 -41.66
N VAL A 52 -6.17 -13.47 -41.32
CA VAL A 52 -6.91 -12.31 -40.80
C VAL A 52 -6.95 -11.29 -41.94
N GLU A 53 -8.15 -10.97 -42.43
CA GLU A 53 -8.35 -9.92 -43.43
C GLU A 53 -7.87 -8.57 -42.87
N ALA A 54 -6.74 -8.08 -43.40
CA ALA A 54 -6.21 -6.75 -43.11
C ALA A 54 -6.78 -5.73 -44.11
N GLY A 55 -7.39 -4.66 -43.59
CA GLY A 55 -7.67 -3.45 -44.36
C GLY A 55 -6.37 -2.71 -44.76
N PRO A 56 -6.43 -1.77 -45.72
CA PRO A 56 -5.26 -1.33 -46.46
C PRO A 56 -4.45 -0.33 -45.64
N VAL A 57 -3.41 -0.82 -44.97
CA VAL A 57 -2.25 -0.04 -44.56
C VAL A 57 -1.06 -0.70 -45.25
N GLU A 58 -0.33 0.05 -46.08
CA GLU A 58 0.85 -0.43 -46.81
C GLU A 58 1.92 -0.90 -45.81
N ALA A 59 1.93 -2.21 -45.56
CA ALA A 59 2.97 -2.88 -44.80
C ALA A 59 4.25 -2.96 -45.64
N GLY A 60 5.28 -2.20 -45.25
CA GLY A 60 6.66 -2.50 -45.63
C GLY A 60 7.04 -3.92 -45.17
N PRO A 61 8.11 -4.52 -45.72
CA PRO A 61 8.39 -5.95 -45.61
C PRO A 61 8.39 -6.38 -44.14
N VAL A 62 7.38 -7.15 -43.80
CA VAL A 62 7.15 -7.76 -42.48
C VAL A 62 8.35 -8.65 -42.17
N GLU A 63 9.09 -8.37 -41.09
CA GLU A 63 9.85 -9.42 -40.41
C GLU A 63 8.83 -10.43 -39.88
N ALA A 64 8.49 -11.41 -40.71
CA ALA A 64 7.73 -12.57 -40.29
C ALA A 64 8.55 -13.31 -39.22
N GLY A 65 8.05 -13.42 -37.98
CA GLY A 65 8.66 -14.40 -37.07
C GLY A 65 8.43 -14.39 -35.56
N SER A 66 7.85 -13.36 -34.90
CA SER A 66 7.66 -13.46 -33.43
C SER A 66 6.32 -12.94 -32.91
N ALA A 67 5.74 -13.66 -31.95
CA ALA A 67 4.50 -13.27 -31.27
C ALA A 67 4.59 -11.88 -30.62
N LEU A 68 5.80 -11.48 -30.18
CA LEU A 68 6.02 -10.17 -29.58
C LEU A 68 5.82 -9.02 -30.59
N ALA A 69 6.21 -9.22 -31.86
CA ALA A 69 5.97 -8.24 -32.91
C ALA A 69 4.45 -8.06 -33.16
N ALA A 70 3.69 -9.16 -33.19
CA ALA A 70 2.23 -9.10 -33.34
C ALA A 70 1.55 -8.36 -32.19
N VAL A 71 1.98 -8.61 -30.94
CA VAL A 71 1.51 -7.87 -29.77
C VAL A 71 1.86 -6.38 -29.89
N TRP A 72 3.06 -6.04 -30.35
CA TRP A 72 3.45 -4.64 -30.55
C TRP A 72 2.56 -3.92 -31.57
N TYR A 73 2.30 -4.53 -32.73
CA TYR A 73 1.42 -3.93 -33.74
C TYR A 73 -0.01 -3.76 -33.22
N ALA A 74 -0.52 -4.74 -32.47
CA ALA A 74 -1.83 -4.62 -31.83
C ALA A 74 -1.85 -3.52 -30.77
N ALA A 75 -0.77 -3.36 -30.01
CA ALA A 75 -0.61 -2.28 -29.03
C ALA A 75 -0.68 -0.91 -29.70
N ALA A 76 0.02 -0.71 -30.82
CA ALA A 76 -0.04 0.53 -31.60
C ALA A 76 -1.44 0.77 -32.20
N ALA A 77 -2.04 -0.24 -32.84
CA ALA A 77 -3.37 -0.15 -33.43
C ALA A 77 -4.48 0.14 -32.40
N GLN A 78 -4.27 -0.24 -31.14
CA GLN A 78 -5.19 0.02 -30.02
C GLN A 78 -4.78 1.27 -29.20
N GLY A 79 -3.76 2.00 -29.62
CA GLY A 79 -3.33 3.26 -29.00
C GLY A 79 -2.50 3.11 -27.72
N TRP A 80 -2.06 1.90 -27.33
CA TRP A 80 -1.30 1.69 -26.09
C TRP A 80 0.05 2.40 -26.13
N THR A 81 0.72 2.42 -27.29
CA THR A 81 2.00 3.11 -27.48
C THR A 81 1.88 4.63 -27.51
N GLY A 82 0.65 5.16 -27.62
CA GLY A 82 0.36 6.60 -27.60
C GLY A 82 -0.07 7.15 -26.24
N LEU A 83 -0.27 6.31 -25.21
CA LEU A 83 -0.83 6.73 -23.90
C LEU A 83 -0.08 7.89 -23.23
N ALA A 84 1.23 8.02 -23.46
CA ALA A 84 2.03 9.11 -22.92
C ALA A 84 1.73 10.49 -23.52
N ALA A 85 1.16 10.56 -24.73
CA ALA A 85 0.78 11.82 -25.36
C ALA A 85 -0.37 12.50 -24.59
N ASP A 86 -1.25 11.70 -24.00
CA ASP A 86 -2.38 12.14 -23.17
C ASP A 86 -2.05 12.13 -21.66
N ASP A 87 -0.79 11.87 -21.31
CA ASP A 87 -0.31 11.72 -19.92
C ASP A 87 -1.06 10.65 -19.10
N ALA A 88 -1.58 9.61 -19.77
CA ALA A 88 -2.43 8.58 -19.19
C ALA A 88 -1.61 7.48 -18.47
N LEU A 89 -0.90 7.84 -17.41
CA LEU A 89 -0.07 6.92 -16.63
C LEU A 89 -0.90 5.80 -15.95
N ASP A 90 -2.11 6.12 -15.52
CA ASP A 90 -3.09 5.17 -14.97
C ASP A 90 -3.42 4.04 -15.96
N ALA A 91 -3.71 4.39 -17.21
CA ALA A 91 -3.89 3.43 -18.30
C ALA A 91 -2.62 2.61 -18.53
N ALA A 92 -1.44 3.25 -18.60
CA ALA A 92 -0.18 2.55 -18.83
C ALA A 92 0.11 1.51 -17.73
N VAL A 93 -0.19 1.83 -16.47
CA VAL A 93 -0.12 0.92 -15.33
C VAL A 93 -1.11 -0.25 -15.47
N VAL A 94 -2.34 0.00 -15.92
CA VAL A 94 -3.33 -1.07 -16.21
C VAL A 94 -2.80 -2.04 -17.27
N VAL A 95 -2.24 -1.52 -18.37
CA VAL A 95 -1.66 -2.38 -19.41
C VAL A 95 -0.46 -3.16 -18.85
N CYS A 96 0.42 -2.53 -18.06
CA CYS A 96 1.55 -3.21 -17.41
C CYS A 96 1.11 -4.37 -16.50
N ARG A 97 0.00 -4.22 -15.78
CA ARG A 97 -0.58 -5.30 -14.97
C ARG A 97 -0.97 -6.49 -15.84
N GLU A 98 -1.71 -6.28 -16.92
CA GLU A 98 -2.13 -7.37 -17.81
C GLU A 98 -0.95 -8.02 -18.55
N LEU A 99 0.06 -7.24 -18.94
CA LEU A 99 1.32 -7.77 -19.48
C LEU A 99 1.99 -8.72 -18.48
N GLY A 100 2.05 -8.32 -17.20
CA GLY A 100 2.67 -9.12 -16.14
C GLY A 100 1.94 -10.44 -15.89
N ARG A 101 0.60 -10.42 -15.87
CA ARG A 101 -0.25 -11.61 -15.68
C ARG A 101 0.00 -12.70 -16.72
N LEU A 102 0.48 -12.34 -17.92
CA LEU A 102 0.80 -13.28 -19.00
C LEU A 102 2.30 -13.41 -19.26
N ALA A 103 3.15 -12.89 -18.37
CA ALA A 103 4.61 -12.84 -18.54
C ALA A 103 5.06 -12.19 -19.86
N CYS A 104 4.26 -11.30 -20.43
CA CYS A 104 4.55 -10.65 -21.72
C CYS A 104 5.61 -9.54 -21.53
N PRO A 105 6.72 -9.57 -22.28
CA PRO A 105 7.85 -8.66 -22.10
C PRO A 105 7.67 -7.31 -22.83
N LEU A 106 6.50 -7.03 -23.42
CA LEU A 106 6.26 -5.84 -24.25
C LEU A 106 6.82 -4.56 -23.57
N PRO A 107 7.79 -3.85 -24.19
CA PRO A 107 8.39 -2.64 -23.62
C PRO A 107 7.47 -1.42 -23.76
N LEU A 108 6.27 -1.49 -23.17
CA LEU A 108 5.28 -0.42 -23.20
C LEU A 108 5.79 0.83 -22.46
N MET A 109 6.38 0.66 -21.28
CA MET A 109 6.87 1.79 -20.47
C MET A 109 8.11 2.44 -21.07
N ASP A 110 8.90 1.69 -21.84
CA ASP A 110 9.97 2.25 -22.65
C ASP A 110 9.42 3.21 -23.71
N ALA A 111 8.32 2.85 -24.38
CA ALA A 111 7.62 3.75 -25.31
C ALA A 111 6.98 4.94 -24.60
N TYR A 112 6.34 4.71 -23.45
CA TYR A 112 5.76 5.78 -22.62
C TYR A 112 6.83 6.83 -22.27
N VAL A 113 7.98 6.38 -21.77
CA VAL A 113 9.08 7.26 -21.36
C VAL A 113 9.74 7.96 -22.55
N ALA A 114 9.89 7.29 -23.69
CA ALA A 114 10.39 7.93 -24.90
C ALA A 114 9.50 9.10 -25.32
N VAL A 115 8.17 8.92 -25.34
CA VAL A 115 7.22 10.00 -25.66
C VAL A 115 7.27 11.12 -24.62
N ARG A 116 7.30 10.81 -23.32
CA ARG A 116 7.38 11.82 -22.25
C ARG A 116 8.64 12.69 -22.36
N MET A 117 9.79 12.07 -22.61
CA MET A 117 11.06 12.77 -22.81
C MET A 117 11.03 13.69 -24.03
N LEU A 118 10.36 13.30 -25.12
CA LEU A 118 10.22 14.11 -26.34
C LEU A 118 9.24 15.28 -26.14
N ALA A 119 8.09 15.01 -25.52
CA ALA A 119 7.01 15.97 -25.32
C ALA A 119 7.43 17.15 -24.43
N GLY A 120 8.24 16.88 -23.39
CA GLY A 120 8.78 17.92 -22.50
C GLY A 120 9.68 18.95 -23.20
N HIS A 121 10.12 18.69 -24.43
CA HIS A 121 11.05 19.56 -25.17
C HIS A 121 10.51 19.99 -26.55
N GLY A 122 9.32 19.52 -26.94
CA GLY A 122 8.70 19.82 -28.23
C GLY A 122 8.11 21.24 -28.37
N ASN A 123 8.08 22.04 -27.30
CA ASN A 123 7.37 23.34 -27.28
C ASN A 123 8.29 24.58 -27.41
N SER A 124 9.56 24.41 -27.79
CA SER A 124 10.54 25.50 -27.88
C SER A 124 10.56 26.22 -29.24
N GLY A 125 9.70 25.83 -30.18
CA GLY A 125 9.54 26.55 -31.45
C GLY A 125 8.08 26.66 -31.80
N HIS A 126 7.38 27.68 -31.30
CA HIS A 126 6.28 28.46 -31.92
C HIS A 126 5.88 29.52 -30.88
N GLY A 127 6.27 30.77 -31.12
CA GLY A 127 6.16 31.85 -30.14
C GLY A 127 4.73 32.14 -29.68
N ASN A 128 4.57 32.33 -28.37
CA ASN A 128 3.52 33.19 -27.85
C ASN A 128 4.14 34.20 -26.87
N SER A 129 4.34 35.41 -27.38
CA SER A 129 4.67 36.61 -26.62
C SER A 129 3.49 37.01 -25.73
N GLY A 130 3.70 37.12 -24.41
CA GLY A 130 2.63 37.54 -23.51
C GLY A 130 3.06 37.92 -22.09
N HIS A 131 3.49 39.18 -21.94
CA HIS A 131 3.33 40.05 -20.75
C HIS A 131 4.38 39.98 -19.62
N GLY A 132 5.31 40.94 -19.69
CA GLY A 132 6.08 41.45 -18.55
C GLY A 132 6.69 42.81 -18.89
N ASN A 133 5.96 43.88 -18.59
CA ASN A 133 6.42 45.26 -18.76
C ASN A 133 7.12 45.73 -17.48
N SER A 134 8.42 46.03 -17.55
CA SER A 134 9.04 47.20 -16.89
C SER A 134 10.52 47.41 -17.27
N GLY A 135 10.79 48.52 -17.95
CA GLY A 135 11.75 49.53 -17.48
C GLY A 135 13.27 49.31 -17.59
N HIS A 136 13.85 49.88 -18.66
CA HIS A 136 15.10 50.66 -18.71
C HIS A 136 16.48 49.95 -18.87
N GLY A 137 17.09 50.17 -20.04
CA GLY A 137 18.31 51.00 -20.11
C GLY A 137 19.67 50.34 -20.41
N ASN A 138 19.99 50.25 -21.71
CA ASN A 138 21.26 50.63 -22.36
C ASN A 138 22.35 49.57 -22.70
N SER A 139 22.51 49.40 -24.03
CA SER A 139 23.70 49.32 -24.90
C SER A 139 24.83 48.29 -24.68
N GLY A 140 25.12 47.53 -25.76
CA GLY A 140 26.49 47.10 -26.12
C GLY A 140 26.53 45.82 -26.97
N HIS A 141 26.95 45.95 -28.24
CA HIS A 141 27.28 44.87 -29.20
C HIS A 141 28.20 43.77 -28.63
N ASP A 142 28.04 42.50 -29.06
CA ASP A 142 28.91 41.91 -30.11
C ASP A 142 28.40 40.52 -30.55
N ASP A 143 28.74 40.22 -31.81
CA ASP A 143 28.36 39.14 -32.71
C ASP A 143 29.02 37.80 -32.38
N SER A 144 28.30 36.68 -32.59
CA SER A 144 28.82 35.42 -33.17
C SER A 144 27.81 34.28 -33.00
N ARG A 145 26.75 34.31 -33.81
CA ARG A 145 25.97 33.11 -34.11
C ARG A 145 26.79 32.21 -35.03
N HIS A 146 27.30 31.10 -34.48
CA HIS A 146 27.66 29.96 -35.32
C HIS A 146 26.40 29.21 -35.70
N ASP A 147 26.01 29.47 -36.94
CA ASP A 147 25.08 28.72 -37.77
C ASP A 147 25.55 27.26 -37.86
N ILE A 148 24.79 26.34 -37.26
CA ILE A 148 24.87 24.91 -37.57
C ILE A 148 23.50 24.54 -38.14
N SER A 149 23.30 24.92 -39.40
CA SER A 149 22.19 24.44 -40.21
C SER A 149 22.62 23.24 -41.04
N GLY A 150 21.84 22.16 -40.91
CA GLY A 150 21.80 21.06 -41.85
C GLY A 150 22.17 19.73 -41.23
N HIS A 151 21.18 18.94 -40.82
CA HIS A 151 20.91 17.55 -41.24
C HIS A 151 19.65 17.04 -40.50
N GLY A 152 18.57 16.79 -41.25
CA GLY A 152 17.36 16.03 -40.92
C GLY A 152 16.93 15.92 -39.45
N ASP A 153 16.41 17.00 -38.86
CA ASP A 153 15.71 16.94 -37.58
C ASP A 153 14.22 16.70 -37.87
N ALA A 154 13.74 15.47 -37.69
CA ALA A 154 12.29 15.25 -37.60
C ALA A 154 11.81 15.98 -36.34
N GLY A 155 10.75 16.77 -36.44
CA GLY A 155 10.23 17.48 -35.27
C GLY A 155 9.87 16.47 -34.16
N HIS A 156 10.07 16.81 -32.88
CA HIS A 156 9.72 15.92 -31.76
C HIS A 156 8.29 15.36 -31.87
N GLY A 157 7.34 16.17 -32.38
CA GLY A 157 5.97 15.74 -32.67
C GLY A 157 5.85 14.62 -33.71
N GLU A 158 6.60 14.69 -34.82
CA GLU A 158 6.58 13.65 -35.85
C GLU A 158 7.13 12.31 -35.32
N VAL A 159 8.12 12.38 -34.42
CA VAL A 159 8.67 11.19 -33.76
C VAL A 159 7.66 10.60 -32.77
N ILE A 160 6.95 11.44 -32.01
CA ILE A 160 5.87 11.00 -31.11
C ILE A 160 4.76 10.30 -31.92
N ASP A 161 4.32 10.89 -33.02
CA ASP A 161 3.31 10.29 -33.91
C ASP A 161 3.79 8.95 -34.48
N SER A 162 5.08 8.86 -34.82
CA SER A 162 5.69 7.61 -35.30
C SER A 162 5.76 6.52 -34.23
N ILE A 163 5.94 6.90 -32.96
CA ILE A 163 5.87 5.96 -31.82
C ILE A 163 4.43 5.50 -31.59
N ALA A 164 3.47 6.42 -31.63
CA ALA A 164 2.06 6.11 -31.51
C ALA A 164 1.57 5.18 -32.63
N ALA A 165 2.01 5.42 -33.88
CA ALA A 165 1.72 4.56 -35.03
C ALA A 165 2.49 3.21 -35.01
N GLY A 166 3.48 3.05 -34.14
CA GLY A 166 4.28 1.83 -34.02
C GLY A 166 5.33 1.64 -35.12
N THR A 167 5.64 2.68 -35.90
CA THR A 167 6.73 2.66 -36.90
C THR A 167 8.09 2.88 -36.22
N VAL A 168 8.12 3.76 -35.21
CA VAL A 168 9.23 3.87 -34.25
C VAL A 168 8.86 3.06 -33.00
N ARG A 169 9.68 2.06 -32.67
CA ARG A 169 9.44 1.11 -31.59
C ARG A 169 10.59 1.22 -30.61
N PRO A 170 10.54 2.20 -29.68
CA PRO A 170 11.68 2.53 -28.84
C PRO A 170 11.81 1.54 -27.68
N ILE A 171 13.05 1.28 -27.30
CA ILE A 171 13.44 0.64 -26.04
C ILE A 171 14.39 1.58 -25.29
N VAL A 172 14.36 1.59 -23.96
CA VAL A 172 15.15 2.54 -23.17
C VAL A 172 16.35 1.84 -22.55
N GLY A 173 17.52 2.45 -22.68
CA GLY A 173 18.74 1.99 -22.03
C GLY A 173 19.82 3.05 -21.98
N SER A 174 20.97 2.68 -21.44
CA SER A 174 22.16 3.54 -21.41
C SER A 174 23.33 2.79 -22.01
N ALA A 175 24.03 3.42 -22.95
CA ALA A 175 25.22 2.84 -23.57
C ALA A 175 26.35 2.72 -22.54
N ASP A 176 27.04 1.59 -22.56
CA ASP A 176 28.30 1.38 -21.84
C ASP A 176 29.44 2.17 -22.50
N ASP A 177 30.62 2.17 -21.88
CA ASP A 177 31.80 2.89 -22.38
C ASP A 177 32.25 2.40 -23.77
N ASP A 178 31.87 1.18 -24.17
CA ASP A 178 32.11 0.62 -25.50
C ASP A 178 30.99 0.93 -26.52
N GLY A 179 30.02 1.77 -26.15
CA GLY A 179 28.90 2.17 -26.99
C GLY A 179 27.80 1.12 -27.14
N VAL A 180 27.86 0.01 -26.39
CA VAL A 180 26.86 -1.07 -26.44
C VAL A 180 25.81 -0.85 -25.35
N VAL A 181 24.53 -1.01 -25.69
CA VAL A 181 23.42 -0.99 -24.73
C VAL A 181 23.07 -2.43 -24.36
N ARG A 182 23.16 -2.78 -23.07
CA ARG A 182 22.98 -4.16 -22.58
C ARG A 182 21.66 -4.33 -21.82
N HIS A 183 21.26 -5.58 -21.61
CA HIS A 183 20.10 -5.98 -20.80
C HIS A 183 18.75 -5.41 -21.29
N LEU A 184 18.60 -5.29 -22.62
CA LEU A 184 17.37 -4.79 -23.24
C LEU A 184 16.32 -5.89 -23.29
N ASP A 185 15.17 -5.64 -22.68
CA ASP A 185 14.03 -6.56 -22.67
C ASP A 185 13.08 -6.28 -23.83
N GLY A 186 12.45 -7.31 -24.38
CA GLY A 186 11.52 -7.17 -25.49
C GLY A 186 12.12 -6.50 -26.73
N ALA A 187 13.44 -6.57 -26.91
CA ALA A 187 14.17 -5.85 -27.95
C ALA A 187 13.97 -6.42 -29.36
N GLN A 188 13.32 -7.59 -29.53
CA GLN A 188 13.14 -8.22 -30.84
C GLN A 188 12.41 -7.31 -31.85
N PRO A 189 11.18 -6.82 -31.59
CA PRO A 189 10.49 -5.93 -32.52
C PRO A 189 10.89 -4.46 -32.38
N ALA A 190 11.84 -4.09 -31.52
CA ALA A 190 12.23 -2.69 -31.41
C ALA A 190 12.72 -2.15 -32.77
N THR A 191 12.82 -0.83 -32.94
CA THR A 191 13.52 -0.24 -34.10
C THR A 191 14.56 0.76 -33.64
N HIS A 192 14.33 1.39 -32.49
CA HIS A 192 15.17 2.45 -31.95
C HIS A 192 15.50 2.20 -30.48
N VAL A 193 16.60 2.78 -30.01
CA VAL A 193 16.95 2.85 -28.60
C VAL A 193 16.98 4.31 -28.17
N LEU A 194 16.26 4.63 -27.10
CA LEU A 194 16.38 5.90 -26.40
C LEU A 194 17.54 5.76 -25.40
N LEU A 195 18.61 6.50 -25.64
CA LEU A 195 19.79 6.54 -24.79
C LEU A 195 19.56 7.57 -23.69
N LEU A 196 19.34 7.07 -22.47
CA LEU A 196 19.36 7.91 -21.29
C LEU A 196 20.81 8.11 -20.82
N PRO A 197 21.17 9.33 -20.39
CA PRO A 197 22.52 9.64 -19.96
C PRO A 197 22.91 8.84 -18.71
N ARG A 198 24.19 8.48 -18.59
CA ARG A 198 24.76 7.91 -17.36
C ARG A 198 25.30 8.97 -16.41
N ARG A 199 25.71 10.10 -16.96
CA ARG A 199 26.26 11.23 -16.24
C ARG A 199 25.40 12.45 -16.50
N SER A 200 25.17 13.25 -15.47
CA SER A 200 24.49 14.53 -15.61
C SER A 200 25.18 15.39 -16.66
N GLY A 201 24.41 15.96 -17.59
CA GLY A 201 24.91 16.78 -18.70
C GLY A 201 25.12 16.06 -20.02
N ASP A 202 25.13 14.71 -20.05
CA ASP A 202 25.12 13.96 -21.32
C ASP A 202 23.75 14.10 -22.01
N PRO A 203 23.69 14.17 -23.36
CA PRO A 203 22.45 14.34 -24.08
C PRO A 203 21.61 13.06 -24.08
N VAL A 204 20.30 13.23 -24.25
CA VAL A 204 19.39 12.15 -24.63
C VAL A 204 19.37 12.03 -26.15
N GLU A 205 19.45 10.80 -26.65
CA GLU A 205 19.43 10.51 -28.08
C GLU A 205 18.47 9.36 -28.39
N LEU A 206 17.61 9.52 -29.39
CA LEU A 206 16.84 8.41 -29.96
C LEU A 206 17.52 7.94 -31.24
N ARG A 207 18.05 6.72 -31.26
CA ARG A 207 18.85 6.20 -32.38
C ARG A 207 18.29 4.92 -32.96
N PRO A 208 18.35 4.70 -34.28
CA PRO A 208 18.03 3.41 -34.86
C PRO A 208 18.99 2.35 -34.33
N ILE A 209 18.54 1.12 -34.19
CA ILE A 209 19.40 0.03 -33.72
C ILE A 209 20.04 -0.64 -34.93
N ALA A 210 21.37 -0.63 -35.01
CA ALA A 210 22.10 -1.25 -36.12
C ALA A 210 22.17 -2.78 -35.98
N THR A 211 22.50 -3.26 -34.79
CA THR A 211 22.63 -4.69 -34.51
C THR A 211 22.03 -5.03 -33.15
N ARG A 212 21.51 -6.25 -33.04
CA ARG A 212 21.02 -6.83 -31.79
C ARG A 212 21.57 -8.24 -31.65
N THR A 213 22.02 -8.54 -30.45
CA THR A 213 22.52 -9.87 -30.09
C THR A 213 21.74 -10.36 -28.89
N PRO A 214 20.93 -11.43 -29.02
CA PRO A 214 20.30 -12.08 -27.88
C PRO A 214 21.35 -12.60 -26.89
N THR A 215 21.07 -12.43 -25.62
CA THR A 215 21.88 -12.87 -24.48
C THR A 215 21.01 -13.82 -23.64
N PRO A 216 21.05 -15.14 -23.92
CA PRO A 216 20.24 -16.12 -23.21
C PRO A 216 20.48 -16.09 -21.70
N GLY A 217 19.41 -16.27 -20.93
CA GLY A 217 19.45 -16.20 -19.47
C GLY A 217 18.09 -16.46 -18.86
N LEU A 218 17.83 -15.84 -17.71
CA LEU A 218 16.56 -16.00 -17.00
C LEU A 218 15.37 -15.42 -17.76
N ALA A 219 15.56 -14.29 -18.43
CA ALA A 219 14.51 -13.62 -19.17
C ALA A 219 14.12 -14.42 -20.42
N VAL A 220 12.81 -14.55 -20.66
CA VAL A 220 12.28 -15.15 -21.88
C VAL A 220 11.22 -14.22 -22.48
N PRO A 221 11.36 -13.81 -23.76
CA PRO A 221 12.51 -14.00 -24.64
C PRO A 221 13.81 -13.44 -24.04
N ALA A 222 14.95 -13.96 -24.51
CA ALA A 222 16.25 -13.52 -24.04
C ALA A 222 16.41 -12.00 -24.15
N TRP A 223 17.05 -11.39 -23.14
CA TRP A 223 17.50 -10.01 -23.25
C TRP A 223 18.44 -9.84 -24.43
N CYS A 224 18.61 -8.61 -24.90
CA CYS A 224 19.54 -8.30 -25.98
C CYS A 224 20.59 -7.30 -25.55
N SER A 225 21.74 -7.38 -26.20
CA SER A 225 22.65 -6.26 -26.36
C SER A 225 22.41 -5.61 -27.72
N ALA A 226 22.45 -4.29 -27.80
CA ALA A 226 22.22 -3.53 -29.03
C ALA A 226 23.31 -2.50 -29.26
N VAL A 227 23.69 -2.30 -30.52
CA VAL A 227 24.58 -1.21 -30.95
C VAL A 227 23.73 -0.13 -31.62
N PRO A 228 23.68 1.11 -31.07
CA PRO A 228 23.05 2.24 -31.74
C PRO A 228 23.71 2.51 -33.09
N GLY A 229 22.90 2.65 -34.14
CA GLY A 229 23.31 2.97 -35.50
C GLY A 229 22.88 4.37 -35.92
N GLY A 230 23.25 4.74 -37.16
CA GLY A 230 22.75 5.94 -37.87
C GLY A 230 22.96 7.27 -37.14
N PRO A 231 22.50 8.38 -37.74
CA PRO A 231 22.28 9.62 -37.00
C PRO A 231 21.14 9.44 -35.99
N ALA A 232 21.14 10.24 -34.92
CA ALA A 232 20.01 10.28 -34.00
C ALA A 232 18.80 10.92 -34.68
N LEU A 233 17.60 10.35 -34.48
CA LEU A 233 16.35 10.96 -34.91
C LEU A 233 16.06 12.25 -34.14
N VAL A 234 16.45 12.27 -32.87
CA VAL A 234 16.43 13.45 -32.01
C VAL A 234 17.65 13.41 -31.08
N ARG A 235 18.15 14.60 -30.74
CA ARG A 235 19.21 14.78 -29.75
C ARG A 235 18.99 16.07 -28.98
N PHE A 236 18.93 16.00 -27.66
CA PHE A 236 18.74 17.18 -26.82
C PHE A 236 19.43 17.03 -25.47
N ALA A 237 19.75 18.15 -24.84
CA ALA A 237 20.20 18.16 -23.45
C ALA A 237 18.95 18.10 -22.54
N PRO A 238 18.82 17.07 -21.69
CA PRO A 238 17.65 16.95 -20.83
C PRO A 238 17.73 17.92 -19.65
N ASP A 239 16.56 18.34 -19.15
CA ASP A 239 16.48 18.95 -17.83
C ASP A 239 16.94 17.91 -16.77
N PRO A 240 17.73 18.31 -15.74
CA PRO A 240 18.27 17.35 -14.76
C PRO A 240 17.21 16.46 -14.09
N GLY A 241 16.02 17.01 -13.77
CA GLY A 241 14.93 16.26 -13.15
C GLY A 241 14.20 15.31 -14.10
N ALA A 242 14.21 15.58 -15.41
CA ALA A 242 13.47 14.80 -16.39
C ALA A 242 14.05 13.38 -16.57
N VAL A 243 15.36 13.22 -16.40
CA VAL A 243 16.01 11.89 -16.47
C VAL A 243 15.61 11.01 -15.29
N ASP A 244 15.55 11.58 -14.08
CA ASP A 244 15.10 10.85 -12.90
C ASP A 244 13.61 10.51 -12.97
N GLU A 245 12.79 11.42 -13.49
CA GLU A 245 11.38 11.16 -13.76
C GLU A 245 11.20 10.00 -14.75
N ALA A 246 11.95 10.01 -15.86
CA ALA A 246 11.96 8.93 -16.86
C ALA A 246 12.37 7.58 -16.25
N ARG A 247 13.43 7.56 -15.45
CA ARG A 247 13.88 6.34 -14.75
C ARG A 247 12.85 5.86 -13.73
N ALA A 248 12.23 6.75 -12.97
CA ALA A 248 11.18 6.42 -12.01
C ALA A 248 9.95 5.80 -12.70
N LEU A 249 9.50 6.36 -13.83
CA LEU A 249 8.42 5.79 -14.64
C LEU A 249 8.74 4.36 -15.11
N LEU A 250 9.95 4.12 -15.63
CA LEU A 250 10.39 2.77 -16.02
C LEU A 250 10.36 1.80 -14.84
N ARG A 251 10.93 2.21 -13.70
CA ARG A 251 11.01 1.37 -12.50
C ARG A 251 9.63 1.03 -11.95
N LEU A 252 8.72 2.01 -11.90
CA LEU A 252 7.33 1.83 -11.47
C LEU A 252 6.58 0.85 -12.39
N GLY A 253 6.78 0.98 -13.70
CA GLY A 253 6.25 0.07 -14.70
C GLY A 253 6.74 -1.37 -14.53
N LEU A 254 8.06 -1.54 -14.38
CA LEU A 254 8.70 -2.84 -14.18
C LEU A 254 8.21 -3.52 -12.90
N VAL A 255 8.14 -2.80 -11.78
CA VAL A 255 7.69 -3.38 -10.51
C VAL A 255 6.20 -3.75 -10.54
N THR A 256 5.39 -2.95 -11.24
CA THR A 256 3.97 -3.23 -11.49
C THR A 256 3.81 -4.53 -12.28
N ARG A 257 4.56 -4.69 -13.37
CA ARG A 257 4.54 -5.89 -14.22
C ARG A 257 5.04 -7.12 -13.45
N ALA A 258 6.12 -6.98 -12.68
CA ALA A 258 6.66 -8.05 -11.84
C ALA A 258 5.62 -8.53 -10.81
N MET A 259 4.98 -7.62 -10.07
CA MET A 259 3.99 -8.03 -9.08
C MET A 259 2.75 -8.66 -9.72
N ALA A 260 2.28 -8.15 -10.86
CA ALA A 260 1.16 -8.77 -11.54
C ALA A 260 1.45 -10.21 -11.99
N ALA A 261 2.71 -10.51 -12.37
CA ALA A 261 3.16 -11.88 -12.62
C ALA A 261 3.15 -12.74 -11.35
N ALA A 262 3.68 -12.21 -10.24
CA ALA A 262 3.71 -12.91 -8.96
C ALA A 262 2.31 -13.15 -8.38
N GLU A 263 1.41 -12.17 -8.50
CA GLU A 263 0.01 -12.27 -8.11
C GLU A 263 -0.70 -13.38 -8.91
N ARG A 264 -0.48 -13.43 -10.23
CA ARG A 264 -1.02 -14.52 -11.04
C ARG A 264 -0.50 -15.89 -10.60
N ALA A 265 0.78 -16.00 -10.23
CA ALA A 265 1.32 -17.25 -9.69
C ALA A 265 0.65 -17.63 -8.37
N ASN A 266 0.38 -16.65 -7.50
CA ASN A 266 -0.32 -16.87 -6.23
C ASN A 266 -1.79 -17.28 -6.42
N GLU A 267 -2.49 -16.74 -7.42
CA GLU A 267 -3.84 -17.18 -7.80
C GLU A 267 -3.84 -18.67 -8.18
N LEU A 268 -2.92 -19.09 -9.05
CA LEU A 268 -2.76 -20.50 -9.44
C LEU A 268 -2.43 -21.37 -8.22
N ALA A 269 -1.64 -20.86 -7.27
CA ALA A 269 -1.35 -21.55 -6.02
C ALA A 269 -2.58 -21.70 -5.11
N ILE A 270 -3.45 -20.68 -5.02
CA ILE A 270 -4.73 -20.73 -4.27
C ILE A 270 -5.68 -21.75 -4.91
N GLU A 271 -5.80 -21.74 -6.24
CA GLU A 271 -6.59 -22.73 -7.00
C GLU A 271 -6.09 -24.15 -6.70
N HIS A 272 -4.77 -24.37 -6.82
CA HIS A 272 -4.14 -25.65 -6.49
C HIS A 272 -4.40 -26.06 -5.04
N ALA A 273 -4.26 -25.12 -4.09
CA ALA A 273 -4.45 -25.38 -2.68
C ALA A 273 -5.88 -25.83 -2.33
N THR A 274 -6.86 -25.38 -3.13
CA THR A 274 -8.27 -25.71 -2.94
C THR A 274 -8.61 -27.11 -3.42
N VAL A 275 -7.97 -27.59 -4.50
CA VAL A 275 -8.32 -28.86 -5.14
C VAL A 275 -7.39 -30.03 -4.79
N ARG A 276 -6.12 -29.76 -4.48
CA ARG A 276 -5.13 -30.81 -4.20
C ARG A 276 -5.35 -31.42 -2.82
N HIS A 277 -5.45 -32.74 -2.73
CA HIS A 277 -5.65 -33.46 -1.45
C HIS A 277 -4.40 -34.16 -0.92
N GLN A 278 -4.07 -33.95 0.35
CA GLN A 278 -3.04 -34.72 1.07
C GLN A 278 -3.56 -35.05 2.47
N PHE A 279 -3.20 -36.23 2.98
CA PHE A 279 -3.66 -36.70 4.29
C PHE A 279 -5.19 -36.62 4.47
N GLY A 280 -5.95 -36.91 3.40
CA GLY A 280 -7.42 -36.94 3.43
C GLY A 280 -8.13 -35.59 3.37
N ARG A 281 -7.42 -34.46 3.17
CA ARG A 281 -8.03 -33.12 3.07
C ARG A 281 -7.35 -32.24 2.03
N PRO A 282 -8.01 -31.18 1.52
CA PRO A 282 -7.38 -30.20 0.64
C PRO A 282 -6.15 -29.57 1.30
N VAL A 283 -5.06 -29.33 0.55
CA VAL A 283 -3.83 -28.80 1.13
C VAL A 283 -3.98 -27.36 1.64
N GLY A 284 -4.96 -26.60 1.14
CA GLY A 284 -5.33 -25.28 1.66
C GLY A 284 -5.86 -25.31 3.09
N SER A 285 -6.28 -26.46 3.62
CA SER A 285 -6.69 -26.61 5.03
C SER A 285 -5.52 -26.57 6.02
N PHE A 286 -4.29 -26.79 5.56
CA PHE A 286 -3.11 -26.66 6.41
C PHE A 286 -2.74 -25.18 6.55
N GLN A 287 -2.73 -24.65 7.77
CA GLN A 287 -2.47 -23.23 8.04
C GLN A 287 -1.18 -22.72 7.38
N ALA A 288 -0.10 -23.50 7.39
CA ALA A 288 1.16 -23.13 6.74
C ALA A 288 1.02 -22.89 5.22
N VAL A 289 0.10 -23.58 4.56
CA VAL A 289 -0.19 -23.40 3.13
C VAL A 289 -1.12 -22.21 2.93
N SER A 290 -2.23 -22.14 3.68
CA SER A 290 -3.19 -21.03 3.52
C SER A 290 -2.58 -19.67 3.86
N HIS A 291 -1.80 -19.59 4.95
CA HIS A 291 -1.14 -18.36 5.37
C HIS A 291 -0.10 -17.90 4.34
N ARG A 292 0.60 -18.82 3.68
CA ARG A 292 1.53 -18.49 2.60
C ARG A 292 0.80 -17.82 1.43
N CYS A 293 -0.34 -18.39 1.01
CA CYS A 293 -1.15 -17.79 -0.05
C CYS A 293 -1.73 -16.43 0.36
N VAL A 294 -2.19 -16.31 1.62
CA VAL A 294 -2.70 -15.05 2.18
C VAL A 294 -1.62 -13.98 2.19
N ASN A 295 -0.39 -14.29 2.60
CA ASN A 295 0.72 -13.34 2.57
C ASN A 295 1.00 -12.84 1.15
N GLY A 296 0.85 -13.70 0.14
CA GLY A 296 0.92 -13.29 -1.27
C GLY A 296 -0.14 -12.26 -1.66
N VAL A 297 -1.38 -12.43 -1.19
CA VAL A 297 -2.47 -11.48 -1.43
C VAL A 297 -2.25 -10.16 -0.70
N ILE A 298 -1.73 -10.20 0.54
CA ILE A 298 -1.38 -9.00 1.31
C ILE A 298 -0.35 -8.19 0.53
N ASP A 299 0.78 -8.80 0.15
CA ASP A 299 1.87 -8.12 -0.56
C ASP A 299 1.42 -7.52 -1.91
N ALA A 300 0.64 -8.27 -2.70
CA ALA A 300 0.11 -7.79 -3.97
C ALA A 300 -0.85 -6.60 -3.78
N THR A 301 -1.73 -6.68 -2.77
CA THR A 301 -2.67 -5.59 -2.45
C THR A 301 -1.93 -4.35 -1.97
N THR A 302 -0.93 -4.51 -1.09
CA THR A 302 -0.09 -3.43 -0.60
C THR A 302 0.62 -2.69 -1.72
N LEU A 303 1.33 -3.41 -2.60
CA LEU A 303 2.04 -2.76 -3.70
C LEU A 303 1.07 -2.04 -4.64
N ARG A 304 -0.09 -2.62 -4.93
CA ARG A 304 -1.12 -1.99 -5.77
C ARG A 304 -1.49 -0.61 -5.23
N ARG A 305 -1.70 -0.48 -3.92
CA ARG A 305 -2.04 0.80 -3.29
C ARG A 305 -0.91 1.83 -3.40
N LEU A 306 0.34 1.41 -3.22
CA LEU A 306 1.51 2.28 -3.38
C LEU A 306 1.66 2.76 -4.83
N VAL A 307 1.45 1.88 -5.80
CA VAL A 307 1.45 2.25 -7.22
C VAL A 307 0.31 3.23 -7.52
N ASP A 308 -0.91 2.95 -7.05
CA ASP A 308 -2.05 3.83 -7.28
C ASP A 308 -1.83 5.21 -6.64
N GLU A 309 -1.15 5.28 -5.49
CA GLU A 309 -0.77 6.55 -4.86
C GLU A 309 0.27 7.33 -5.69
N ALA A 310 1.32 6.66 -6.18
CA ALA A 310 2.31 7.28 -7.05
C ALA A 310 1.67 7.82 -8.34
N VAL A 311 0.76 7.06 -8.95
CA VAL A 311 0.00 7.46 -10.14
C VAL A 311 -0.90 8.66 -9.85
N ARG A 312 -1.65 8.65 -8.74
CA ARG A 312 -2.47 9.81 -8.35
C ARG A 312 -1.61 11.07 -8.18
N ALA A 313 -0.50 10.96 -7.44
CA ALA A 313 0.42 12.07 -7.22
C ALA A 313 0.96 12.63 -8.56
N TYR A 314 1.35 11.74 -9.49
CA TYR A 314 1.80 12.11 -10.83
C TYR A 314 0.73 12.88 -11.60
N LEU A 315 -0.48 12.33 -11.71
CA LEU A 315 -1.58 12.93 -12.49
C LEU A 315 -2.09 14.24 -11.87
N SER A 316 -1.97 14.41 -10.55
CA SER A 316 -2.32 15.64 -9.85
C SER A 316 -1.23 16.72 -9.92
N GLY A 317 -0.08 16.44 -10.55
CA GLY A 317 1.02 17.41 -10.68
C GLY A 317 1.71 17.76 -9.37
N VAL A 318 1.56 16.93 -8.32
CA VAL A 318 2.26 17.08 -7.04
C VAL A 318 3.55 16.25 -7.04
N PRO A 319 4.54 16.53 -6.16
CA PRO A 319 5.76 15.75 -6.10
C PRO A 319 5.48 14.25 -5.88
N TRP A 320 5.83 13.41 -6.86
CA TRP A 320 5.44 11.99 -6.91
C TRP A 320 6.64 11.03 -6.86
N LEU A 321 7.86 11.53 -7.09
CA LEU A 321 9.08 10.71 -7.19
C LEU A 321 9.28 9.81 -5.97
N LEU A 322 9.10 10.36 -4.75
CA LEU A 322 9.20 9.57 -3.52
C LEU A 322 8.12 8.49 -3.46
N ALA A 323 6.86 8.80 -3.80
CA ALA A 323 5.78 7.82 -3.81
C ALA A 323 6.07 6.65 -4.78
N ALA A 324 6.57 6.96 -5.97
CA ALA A 324 6.99 5.96 -6.94
C ALA A 324 8.12 5.08 -6.41
N GLU A 325 9.16 5.68 -5.82
CA GLU A 325 10.31 4.93 -5.32
C GLU A 325 10.01 4.13 -4.05
N LEU A 326 9.03 4.54 -3.24
CA LEU A 326 8.50 3.70 -2.16
C LEU A 326 7.79 2.46 -2.72
N ALA A 327 6.98 2.61 -3.78
CA ALA A 327 6.36 1.49 -4.47
C ALA A 327 7.42 0.54 -5.08
N VAL A 328 8.43 1.09 -5.75
CA VAL A 328 9.55 0.32 -6.32
C VAL A 328 10.30 -0.44 -5.22
N THR A 329 10.69 0.25 -4.14
CA THR A 329 11.44 -0.35 -3.02
C THR A 329 10.65 -1.49 -2.36
N PHE A 330 9.35 -1.32 -2.14
CA PHE A 330 8.50 -2.40 -1.64
C PHE A 330 8.43 -3.57 -2.62
N GLY A 331 8.16 -3.27 -3.90
CA GLY A 331 7.83 -4.27 -4.89
C GLY A 331 9.00 -5.14 -5.36
N VAL A 332 10.23 -4.61 -5.40
CA VAL A 332 11.43 -5.40 -5.76
C VAL A 332 11.70 -6.54 -4.77
N THR A 333 11.24 -6.40 -3.52
CA THR A 333 11.35 -7.43 -2.48
C THR A 333 10.09 -8.28 -2.39
N ALA A 334 8.91 -7.66 -2.47
CA ALA A 334 7.64 -8.34 -2.33
C ALA A 334 7.33 -9.29 -3.50
N ALA A 335 7.52 -8.87 -4.76
CA ALA A 335 7.17 -9.70 -5.90
C ALA A 335 7.93 -11.05 -5.94
N PRO A 336 9.26 -11.11 -5.72
CA PRO A 336 9.97 -12.38 -5.58
C PRO A 336 9.47 -13.25 -4.41
N ARG A 337 9.16 -12.64 -3.25
CA ARG A 337 8.64 -13.36 -2.08
C ARG A 337 7.29 -14.02 -2.39
N VAL A 338 6.38 -13.29 -3.04
CA VAL A 338 5.09 -13.83 -3.50
C VAL A 338 5.30 -14.97 -4.49
N GLN A 339 6.21 -14.79 -5.46
CA GLN A 339 6.53 -15.80 -6.46
C GLN A 339 7.06 -17.10 -5.84
N PHE A 340 8.05 -17.02 -4.93
CA PHE A 340 8.55 -18.20 -4.23
C PHE A 340 7.45 -18.84 -3.37
N GLY A 341 6.62 -18.03 -2.71
CA GLY A 341 5.47 -18.50 -1.97
C GLY A 341 4.52 -19.36 -2.81
N ALA A 342 4.20 -18.89 -4.02
CA ALA A 342 3.39 -19.60 -4.99
C ALA A 342 4.03 -20.94 -5.42
N HIS A 343 5.32 -20.95 -5.75
CA HIS A 343 6.03 -22.19 -6.10
C HIS A 343 6.03 -23.21 -4.96
N HIS A 344 6.23 -22.79 -3.72
CA HIS A 344 6.19 -23.70 -2.58
C HIS A 344 4.81 -24.34 -2.37
N THR A 345 3.73 -23.65 -2.74
CA THR A 345 2.37 -24.21 -2.69
C THR A 345 2.05 -25.11 -3.88
N LEU A 346 2.51 -24.74 -5.09
CA LEU A 346 2.36 -25.56 -6.31
C LEU A 346 3.27 -26.81 -6.31
N ALA A 347 4.31 -26.80 -5.49
CA ALA A 347 5.32 -27.86 -5.39
C ALA A 347 5.90 -28.22 -6.78
N ALA A 348 6.11 -29.51 -7.05
CA ALA A 348 6.71 -29.99 -8.30
C ALA A 348 5.92 -29.55 -9.54
N VAL A 349 4.59 -29.44 -9.47
CA VAL A 349 3.77 -29.00 -10.61
C VAL A 349 4.16 -27.59 -11.05
N GLY A 350 4.42 -26.70 -10.10
CA GLY A 350 4.84 -25.34 -10.40
C GLY A 350 6.28 -25.22 -10.89
N TYR A 351 7.09 -26.29 -10.85
CA TYR A 351 8.50 -26.25 -11.24
C TYR A 351 8.73 -26.53 -12.73
N PHE A 352 7.87 -27.34 -13.37
CA PHE A 352 8.04 -27.76 -14.76
C PHE A 352 7.35 -26.80 -15.75
N GLU A 353 7.91 -26.67 -16.95
CA GLU A 353 7.54 -25.62 -17.94
C GLU A 353 6.14 -25.79 -18.55
N GLU A 354 5.54 -26.96 -18.40
CA GLU A 354 4.14 -27.23 -18.78
C GLU A 354 3.15 -26.50 -17.87
N HIS A 355 3.61 -25.96 -16.74
CA HIS A 355 2.83 -25.07 -15.89
C HIS A 355 3.17 -23.59 -16.19
N PRO A 356 2.25 -22.63 -16.03
CA PRO A 356 2.56 -21.21 -16.22
C PRO A 356 3.57 -20.62 -15.21
N ALA A 357 3.73 -21.24 -14.04
CA ALA A 357 4.49 -20.67 -12.92
C ALA A 357 5.98 -20.38 -13.22
N PRO A 358 6.76 -21.25 -13.89
CA PRO A 358 8.14 -20.94 -14.26
C PRO A 358 8.28 -19.74 -15.19
N TRP A 359 7.29 -19.46 -16.02
CA TRP A 359 7.29 -18.29 -16.90
C TRP A 359 7.03 -16.99 -16.15
N LEU A 360 6.07 -17.02 -15.22
CA LEU A 360 5.82 -15.92 -14.29
C LEU A 360 7.06 -15.68 -13.41
N PHE A 361 7.73 -16.74 -12.95
CA PHE A 361 8.98 -16.66 -12.20
C PHE A 361 10.06 -15.90 -12.96
N ARG A 362 10.30 -16.28 -14.21
CA ARG A 362 11.25 -15.59 -15.09
C ARG A 362 10.90 -14.12 -15.24
N ARG A 363 9.61 -13.80 -15.43
CA ARG A 363 9.17 -12.42 -15.59
C ARG A 363 9.42 -11.58 -14.34
N VAL A 364 9.02 -12.09 -13.17
CA VAL A 364 9.23 -11.44 -11.87
C VAL A 364 10.69 -11.08 -11.70
N HIS A 365 11.58 -12.07 -11.82
CA HIS A 365 12.99 -11.87 -11.54
C HIS A 365 13.72 -11.06 -12.63
N ALA A 366 13.31 -11.17 -13.89
CA ALA A 366 13.86 -10.32 -14.95
C ALA A 366 13.47 -8.85 -14.74
N ASP A 367 12.21 -8.56 -14.39
CA ASP A 367 11.76 -7.18 -14.15
C ASP A 367 12.40 -6.56 -12.91
N THR A 368 12.41 -7.28 -11.77
CA THR A 368 13.03 -6.75 -10.55
C THR A 368 14.54 -6.56 -10.69
N THR A 369 15.22 -7.40 -11.47
CA THR A 369 16.64 -7.21 -11.78
C THR A 369 16.86 -5.97 -12.65
N ARG A 370 16.00 -5.71 -13.65
CA ARG A 370 16.12 -4.54 -14.53
C ARG A 370 15.95 -3.22 -13.78
N VAL A 371 15.16 -3.16 -12.71
CA VAL A 371 15.04 -1.96 -11.87
C VAL A 371 16.41 -1.42 -11.44
N ALA A 372 17.35 -2.30 -11.08
CA ALA A 372 18.70 -1.91 -10.66
C ALA A 372 19.54 -1.27 -11.79
N GLY A 373 19.17 -1.47 -13.05
CA GLY A 373 19.82 -0.86 -14.21
C GLY A 373 19.46 0.61 -14.44
N TYR A 374 18.50 1.15 -13.67
CA TYR A 374 18.03 2.52 -13.76
C TYR A 374 18.16 3.23 -12.40
N PRO A 375 19.38 3.48 -11.89
CA PRO A 375 19.56 4.22 -10.64
C PRO A 375 19.14 5.69 -10.81
N LEU A 376 18.57 6.29 -9.76
CA LEU A 376 18.24 7.72 -9.75
C LEU A 376 19.42 8.56 -9.26
N ASP A 377 19.62 9.73 -9.86
CA ASP A 377 20.62 10.69 -9.42
C ASP A 377 20.22 11.33 -8.08
N ALA A 378 18.90 11.53 -7.88
CA ALA A 378 18.31 11.95 -6.62
C ALA A 378 18.50 10.94 -5.47
N GLY A 379 18.83 9.68 -5.77
CA GLY A 379 19.10 8.62 -4.79
C GLY A 379 17.87 7.75 -4.45
N GLU A 380 18.02 6.94 -3.41
CA GLU A 380 16.96 6.06 -2.89
C GLU A 380 16.00 6.83 -1.96
N PRO A 381 14.84 6.25 -1.55
CA PRO A 381 13.90 6.93 -0.65
C PRO A 381 14.54 7.52 0.61
N ALA A 382 15.50 6.83 1.25
CA ALA A 382 16.22 7.38 2.39
C ALA A 382 17.00 8.66 2.05
N ASP A 383 17.59 8.77 0.85
CA ASP A 383 18.32 9.95 0.41
C ASP A 383 17.34 11.13 0.22
N LEU A 384 16.20 10.88 -0.42
CA LEU A 384 15.13 11.87 -0.59
C LEU A 384 14.60 12.37 0.77
N LEU A 385 14.38 11.46 1.73
CA LEU A 385 13.88 11.79 3.07
C LEU A 385 14.90 12.57 3.91
N LEU A 386 16.18 12.20 3.84
CA LEU A 386 17.22 12.78 4.70
C LEU A 386 17.82 14.06 4.13
N GLU A 387 18.04 14.13 2.82
CA GLU A 387 18.78 15.23 2.19
C GLU A 387 17.87 16.35 1.69
N ASN A 388 16.67 16.02 1.23
CA ASN A 388 15.69 17.01 0.77
C ASN A 388 14.71 17.43 1.87
N GLY A 389 14.84 16.87 3.08
CA GLY A 389 13.92 17.12 4.20
C GLY A 389 12.48 16.66 3.94
N ALA A 390 12.26 15.78 2.96
CA ALA A 390 10.92 15.31 2.59
C ALA A 390 10.28 14.49 3.72
N GLY A 391 8.97 14.65 3.92
CA GLY A 391 8.15 13.70 4.68
C GLY A 391 7.69 12.53 3.80
N LEU A 392 7.10 11.50 4.40
CA LEU A 392 6.39 10.50 3.60
C LEU A 392 5.23 11.15 2.84
N PRO A 393 4.85 10.63 1.66
CA PRO A 393 3.73 11.16 0.89
C PRO A 393 2.45 11.28 1.74
N PRO A 394 1.69 12.38 1.59
CA PRO A 394 0.44 12.57 2.31
C PRO A 394 -0.62 11.58 1.80
N LEU A 395 -1.46 11.10 2.71
CA LEU A 395 -2.66 10.35 2.32
C LEU A 395 -3.75 11.37 1.97
N ASP A 396 -3.90 11.67 0.68
CA ASP A 396 -4.96 12.56 0.21
C ASP A 396 -6.34 11.90 0.38
N LEU A 397 -7.18 12.51 1.22
CA LEU A 397 -8.57 12.12 1.48
C LEU A 397 -9.57 13.07 0.81
N GLY A 398 -9.11 13.96 -0.07
CA GLY A 398 -9.90 14.96 -0.75
C GLY A 398 -9.94 16.32 -0.03
N PRO A 399 -10.36 17.38 -0.73
CA PRO A 399 -10.23 18.75 -0.27
C PRO A 399 -11.00 19.05 1.03
N GLU A 400 -12.16 18.44 1.22
CA GLU A 400 -12.99 18.62 2.43
C GLU A 400 -12.32 18.03 3.67
N ALA A 401 -11.76 16.82 3.53
CA ALA A 401 -11.02 16.16 4.61
C ALA A 401 -9.73 16.91 4.95
N GLU A 402 -9.01 17.43 3.95
CA GLU A 402 -7.78 18.19 4.19
C GLU A 402 -8.05 19.58 4.79
N ALA A 403 -9.17 20.23 4.43
CA ALA A 403 -9.61 21.45 5.12
C ALA A 403 -9.93 21.16 6.60
N PHE A 404 -10.59 20.04 6.89
CA PHE A 404 -10.83 19.62 8.26
C PHE A 404 -9.55 19.22 9.00
N ARG A 405 -8.58 18.61 8.33
CA ARG A 405 -7.25 18.34 8.90
C ARG A 405 -6.58 19.63 9.36
N ALA A 406 -6.65 20.70 8.55
CA ALA A 406 -6.12 22.00 8.95
C ALA A 406 -6.83 22.59 10.17
N GLU A 407 -8.16 22.43 10.30
CA GLU A 407 -8.93 22.80 11.51
C GLU A 407 -8.41 22.04 12.75
N VAL A 408 -8.28 20.72 12.64
CA VAL A 408 -7.80 19.86 13.73
C VAL A 408 -6.37 20.24 14.14
N LEU A 409 -5.46 20.42 13.18
CA LEU A 409 -4.08 20.82 13.44
C LEU A 409 -4.00 22.18 14.13
N THR A 410 -4.76 23.17 13.66
CA THR A 410 -4.82 24.49 14.29
C THR A 410 -5.26 24.39 15.75
N PHE A 411 -6.30 23.60 16.02
CA PHE A 411 -6.77 23.36 17.37
C PHE A 411 -5.69 22.72 18.27
N LEU A 412 -5.01 21.69 17.77
CA LEU A 412 -3.96 20.99 18.52
C LEU A 412 -2.78 21.92 18.82
N ASP A 413 -2.36 22.73 17.85
CA ASP A 413 -1.26 23.69 18.01
C ASP A 413 -1.61 24.81 19.00
N GLU A 414 -2.84 25.34 18.95
CA GLU A 414 -3.32 26.32 19.93
C GLU A 414 -3.40 25.74 21.34
N TYR A 415 -3.86 24.50 21.45
CA TYR A 415 -3.93 23.81 22.72
C TYR A 415 -2.55 23.60 23.33
N ALA A 416 -1.58 23.11 22.54
CA ALA A 416 -0.19 22.92 22.95
C ALA A 416 0.46 24.24 23.39
N LYS A 417 0.25 25.34 22.66
CA LYS A 417 0.75 26.67 23.06
C LYS A 417 0.17 27.15 24.40
N ALA A 418 -1.07 26.81 24.72
CA ALA A 418 -1.74 27.26 25.93
C ALA A 418 -1.40 26.42 27.17
N HIS A 419 -1.10 25.13 27.00
CA HIS A 419 -0.93 24.17 28.11
C HIS A 419 0.47 23.54 28.19
N GLY A 420 1.36 23.83 27.22
CA GLY A 420 2.67 23.21 27.06
C GLY A 420 2.63 21.94 26.19
N ASP A 421 3.78 21.56 25.62
CA ASP A 421 3.91 20.37 24.75
C ASP A 421 3.75 19.04 25.52
N ASP A 422 3.86 19.06 26.85
CA ASP A 422 3.73 17.89 27.73
C ASP A 422 2.27 17.41 27.90
N ALA A 423 1.28 18.11 27.34
CA ALA A 423 -0.13 17.71 27.39
C ALA A 423 -0.44 16.56 26.41
N THR A 424 0.18 15.40 26.62
CA THR A 424 0.00 14.17 25.83
C THR A 424 -0.47 12.99 26.69
N THR A 425 -1.10 12.02 26.03
CA THR A 425 -1.74 10.78 26.52
C THR A 425 -2.64 10.92 27.76
N ASP A 426 -3.96 10.87 27.53
CA ASP A 426 -5.01 10.77 28.56
C ASP A 426 -5.06 11.89 29.62
N ASP A 427 -4.47 13.07 29.34
CA ASP A 427 -4.74 14.28 30.12
C ASP A 427 -6.25 14.59 30.11
N ALA A 428 -6.83 14.68 31.30
CA ALA A 428 -8.26 14.93 31.48
C ALA A 428 -8.68 16.24 30.81
N SER A 429 -7.83 17.28 30.83
CA SER A 429 -8.19 18.57 30.24
C SER A 429 -8.19 18.54 28.71
N MET A 430 -7.28 17.76 28.09
CA MET A 430 -7.31 17.48 26.65
C MET A 430 -8.53 16.65 26.25
N VAL A 431 -8.88 15.60 27.03
CA VAL A 431 -10.08 14.79 26.81
C VAL A 431 -11.33 15.67 26.84
N GLU A 432 -11.45 16.57 27.82
CA GLU A 432 -12.54 17.54 27.91
C GLU A 432 -12.58 18.50 26.71
N ALA A 433 -11.43 19.01 26.26
CA ALA A 433 -11.33 19.90 25.12
C ALA A 433 -11.75 19.23 23.79
N LEU A 434 -11.39 17.95 23.61
CA LEU A 434 -11.81 17.12 22.47
C LEU A 434 -13.30 16.80 22.53
N ALA A 435 -13.81 16.44 23.70
CA ALA A 435 -15.23 16.16 23.93
C ALA A 435 -16.10 17.38 23.59
N ALA A 436 -15.68 18.59 24.00
CA ALA A 436 -16.39 19.84 23.74
C ALA A 436 -16.54 20.15 22.23
N ARG A 437 -15.66 19.60 21.39
CA ARG A 437 -15.70 19.73 19.92
C ARG A 437 -16.33 18.53 19.21
N GLY A 438 -16.73 17.51 19.96
CA GLY A 438 -17.23 16.24 19.40
C GLY A 438 -16.13 15.36 18.78
N TYR A 439 -14.86 15.66 19.02
CA TYR A 439 -13.71 14.95 18.39
C TYR A 439 -13.43 13.58 19.01
N LEU A 440 -13.91 13.30 20.23
CA LEU A 440 -13.82 11.95 20.82
C LEU A 440 -14.80 10.95 20.19
N ALA A 441 -16.01 11.42 19.85
CA ALA A 441 -17.06 10.61 19.23
C ALA A 441 -17.55 11.22 17.91
N PRO A 442 -16.65 11.33 16.91
CA PRO A 442 -16.94 12.08 15.70
C PRO A 442 -18.10 11.50 14.91
N GLY A 443 -18.25 10.18 14.86
CA GLY A 443 -19.34 9.51 14.15
C GLY A 443 -20.68 9.44 14.91
N PHE A 444 -20.77 9.94 16.15
CA PHE A 444 -22.03 9.90 16.88
C PHE A 444 -22.95 11.05 16.43
N PRO A 445 -24.28 10.84 16.43
CA PRO A 445 -25.23 11.93 16.25
C PRO A 445 -25.04 13.04 17.29
N THR A 446 -25.28 14.29 16.89
CA THR A 446 -25.21 15.47 17.78
C THR A 446 -26.09 15.33 19.02
N ARG A 447 -27.25 14.65 18.93
CA ARG A 447 -28.12 14.35 20.09
C ARG A 447 -27.44 13.52 21.19
N TYR A 448 -26.33 12.85 20.88
CA TYR A 448 -25.50 12.11 21.84
C TYR A 448 -24.13 12.75 22.03
N SER A 449 -24.02 14.08 21.82
CA SER A 449 -22.80 14.86 21.96
C SER A 449 -21.67 14.50 20.98
N GLY A 450 -22.00 13.87 19.84
CA GLY A 450 -21.08 13.65 18.74
C GLY A 450 -21.08 14.78 17.70
N ARG A 451 -20.33 14.58 16.61
CA ARG A 451 -20.19 15.57 15.52
C ARG A 451 -21.00 15.25 14.26
N ASP A 452 -21.47 14.01 14.10
CA ASP A 452 -22.04 13.51 12.84
C ASP A 452 -21.06 13.64 11.66
N ALA A 453 -19.77 13.41 11.94
CA ALA A 453 -18.66 13.60 11.01
C ALA A 453 -18.67 12.55 9.89
N SER A 454 -18.21 12.97 8.71
CA SER A 454 -18.03 12.09 7.55
C SER A 454 -16.98 11.00 7.81
N ILE A 455 -16.96 9.97 6.96
CA ILE A 455 -15.97 8.89 7.05
C ILE A 455 -14.55 9.45 6.98
N ASP A 456 -14.28 10.37 6.07
CA ASP A 456 -12.95 10.93 5.86
C ASP A 456 -12.54 11.86 7.01
N GLU A 457 -13.47 12.65 7.56
CA GLU A 457 -13.22 13.45 8.77
C GLU A 457 -12.84 12.56 9.98
N ARG A 458 -13.49 11.40 10.12
CA ARG A 458 -13.16 10.43 11.18
C ARG A 458 -11.77 9.84 10.99
N ILE A 459 -11.35 9.60 9.75
CA ILE A 459 -9.99 9.13 9.43
C ILE A 459 -8.96 10.21 9.75
N VAL A 460 -9.22 11.46 9.38
CA VAL A 460 -8.38 12.61 9.71
C VAL A 460 -8.16 12.70 11.23
N LEU A 461 -9.24 12.70 12.03
CA LEU A 461 -9.12 12.71 13.49
C LEU A 461 -8.31 11.51 13.99
N SER A 462 -8.54 10.33 13.44
CA SER A 462 -7.80 9.15 13.86
C SER A 462 -6.30 9.26 13.61
N GLN A 463 -5.92 9.78 12.44
CA GLN A 463 -4.53 10.02 12.05
C GLN A 463 -3.87 11.09 12.92
N GLU A 464 -4.48 12.27 13.06
CA GLU A 464 -3.85 13.40 13.74
C GLU A 464 -3.71 13.19 15.25
N LEU A 465 -4.75 12.63 15.87
CA LEU A 465 -4.72 12.30 17.29
C LEU A 465 -3.86 11.06 17.55
N GLY A 466 -3.83 10.08 16.63
CA GLY A 466 -2.99 8.90 16.74
C GLY A 466 -1.50 9.20 16.59
N TYR A 467 -1.13 10.14 15.70
CA TYR A 467 0.26 10.58 15.52
C TYR A 467 0.85 11.20 16.79
N ARG A 468 0.02 11.86 17.60
CA ARG A 468 0.39 12.50 18.87
C ARG A 468 0.04 11.66 20.11
N ASP A 469 -0.49 10.45 19.92
CA ASP A 469 -0.96 9.55 20.99
C ASP A 469 -1.96 10.19 21.97
N ILE A 470 -2.89 11.01 21.46
CA ILE A 470 -3.82 11.78 22.29
C ILE A 470 -5.12 11.01 22.58
N ALA A 471 -5.45 10.91 23.87
CA ALA A 471 -6.71 10.36 24.41
C ALA A 471 -7.02 8.92 23.96
N MET A 472 -5.99 8.07 23.82
CA MET A 472 -6.14 6.70 23.32
C MET A 472 -7.15 5.86 24.13
N THR A 473 -7.17 5.99 25.46
CA THR A 473 -8.07 5.20 26.31
C THR A 473 -9.53 5.59 26.08
N ALA A 474 -9.83 6.89 26.08
CA ALA A 474 -11.17 7.40 25.83
C ALA A 474 -11.66 7.05 24.41
N ARG A 475 -10.78 7.20 23.42
CA ARG A 475 -11.09 6.85 22.02
C ARG A 475 -11.36 5.36 21.84
N THR A 476 -10.57 4.49 22.46
CA THR A 476 -10.79 3.03 22.40
C THR A 476 -12.17 2.67 22.94
N ALA A 477 -12.62 3.30 24.02
CA ALA A 477 -13.97 3.10 24.55
C ALA A 477 -15.05 3.53 23.54
N VAL A 478 -14.90 4.70 22.92
CA VAL A 478 -15.84 5.19 21.91
C VAL A 478 -15.90 4.25 20.71
N ASP A 479 -14.75 3.87 20.16
CA ASP A 479 -14.66 3.06 18.96
C ASP A 479 -15.22 1.65 19.16
N MET A 480 -15.00 1.04 20.33
CA MET A 480 -15.48 -0.32 20.63
C MET A 480 -16.93 -0.37 21.11
N LEU A 481 -17.28 0.39 22.15
CA LEU A 481 -18.59 0.29 22.80
C LEU A 481 -19.65 1.10 22.06
N GLY A 482 -19.26 2.22 21.45
CA GLY A 482 -20.15 3.15 20.78
C GLY A 482 -21.04 2.51 19.71
N PRO A 483 -20.47 1.94 18.65
CA PRO A 483 -21.22 1.28 17.58
C PRO A 483 -22.10 0.14 18.10
N ALA A 484 -21.57 -0.68 19.02
CA ALA A 484 -22.30 -1.79 19.62
C ALA A 484 -23.53 -1.32 20.42
N ILE A 485 -23.40 -0.29 21.26
CA ILE A 485 -24.51 0.28 22.03
C ILE A 485 -25.50 1.02 21.11
N ALA A 486 -25.01 1.78 20.13
CA ALA A 486 -25.86 2.49 19.19
C ALA A 486 -26.75 1.53 18.38
N ARG A 487 -26.23 0.36 18.03
CA ARG A 487 -26.93 -0.65 17.23
C ARG A 487 -27.76 -1.63 18.04
N HIS A 488 -27.29 -2.04 19.22
CA HIS A 488 -27.89 -3.14 20.00
C HIS A 488 -28.44 -2.72 21.35
N GLY A 489 -28.12 -1.52 21.84
CA GLY A 489 -28.64 -1.02 23.11
C GLY A 489 -30.11 -0.63 23.01
N THR A 490 -30.79 -0.59 24.16
CA THR A 490 -32.12 0.04 24.29
C THR A 490 -32.00 1.56 24.23
N GLU A 491 -33.11 2.28 24.07
CA GLU A 491 -33.08 3.76 24.06
C GLU A 491 -32.60 4.34 25.41
N GLU A 492 -32.91 3.69 26.52
CA GLU A 492 -32.41 4.06 27.85
C GLU A 492 -30.89 3.89 27.92
N GLN A 493 -30.36 2.79 27.38
CA GLN A 493 -28.92 2.54 27.34
C GLN A 493 -28.20 3.53 26.42
N LYS A 494 -28.76 3.82 25.24
CA LYS A 494 -28.20 4.82 24.31
C LYS A 494 -28.14 6.20 24.95
N SER A 495 -29.25 6.63 25.55
CA SER A 495 -29.37 7.94 26.19
C SER A 495 -28.45 8.08 27.41
N ARG A 496 -28.12 6.98 28.08
CA ARG A 496 -27.18 6.96 29.21
C ARG A 496 -25.72 6.90 28.76
N PHE A 497 -25.36 5.93 27.92
CA PHE A 497 -23.96 5.57 27.69
C PHE A 497 -23.31 6.30 26.52
N LEU A 498 -24.05 6.63 25.45
CA LEU A 498 -23.44 7.33 24.31
C LEU A 498 -22.93 8.74 24.69
N PRO A 499 -23.68 9.55 25.47
CA PRO A 499 -23.14 10.83 25.96
C PRO A 499 -21.95 10.65 26.90
N MET A 500 -21.94 9.61 27.74
CA MET A 500 -20.79 9.31 28.62
C MET A 500 -19.53 8.97 27.81
N LEU A 501 -19.68 8.19 26.73
CA LEU A 501 -18.59 7.87 25.80
C LEU A 501 -18.09 9.13 25.09
N ALA A 502 -18.98 9.95 24.55
CA ALA A 502 -18.63 11.20 23.86
C ALA A 502 -17.87 12.20 24.77
N GLN A 503 -18.05 12.09 26.09
CA GLN A 503 -17.36 12.90 27.09
C GLN A 503 -16.10 12.25 27.67
N GLY A 504 -15.72 11.04 27.23
CA GLY A 504 -14.59 10.30 27.79
C GLY A 504 -14.80 9.78 29.23
N ARG A 505 -16.07 9.67 29.69
CA ARG A 505 -16.44 9.35 31.08
C ARG A 505 -16.83 7.89 31.29
N LEU A 506 -16.39 6.99 30.43
CA LEU A 506 -16.67 5.56 30.50
C LEU A 506 -15.37 4.74 30.41
N PRO A 507 -14.44 4.89 31.38
CA PRO A 507 -13.29 4.00 31.47
C PRO A 507 -13.79 2.60 31.80
N PHE A 508 -13.45 1.64 30.95
CA PHE A 508 -13.95 0.27 31.03
C PHE A 508 -12.79 -0.72 30.91
N TYR A 509 -13.04 -1.96 31.30
CA TYR A 509 -12.19 -3.07 30.87
C TYR A 509 -12.99 -4.10 30.07
N LEU A 510 -12.27 -4.77 29.18
CA LEU A 510 -12.80 -5.75 28.25
C LEU A 510 -12.79 -7.17 28.86
N GLY A 511 -13.95 -7.64 29.30
CA GLY A 511 -14.15 -8.96 29.89
C GLY A 511 -14.41 -10.06 28.85
N TYR A 512 -13.45 -10.33 27.97
CA TYR A 512 -13.59 -11.33 26.90
C TYR A 512 -12.80 -12.61 27.18
N SER A 513 -11.48 -12.51 27.16
CA SER A 513 -10.54 -13.63 27.24
C SER A 513 -10.58 -14.36 28.58
N GLU A 514 -10.34 -15.67 28.54
CA GLU A 514 -10.32 -16.59 29.68
C GLU A 514 -9.07 -17.48 29.61
N PRO A 515 -8.67 -18.18 30.69
CA PRO A 515 -7.49 -19.06 30.69
C PRO A 515 -7.40 -20.01 29.50
N GLU A 516 -8.51 -20.66 29.17
CA GLU A 516 -8.59 -21.66 28.09
C GLU A 516 -9.17 -21.08 26.79
N THR A 517 -9.52 -19.79 26.76
CA THR A 517 -10.27 -19.16 25.66
C THR A 517 -9.72 -17.77 25.34
N GLY A 518 -8.84 -17.68 24.34
CA GLY A 518 -8.41 -16.41 23.75
C GLY A 518 -8.97 -16.25 22.33
N SER A 519 -8.22 -16.79 21.35
CA SER A 519 -8.58 -16.72 19.93
C SER A 519 -9.92 -17.40 19.58
N ASP A 520 -10.28 -18.49 20.28
CA ASP A 520 -11.58 -19.16 20.12
C ASP A 520 -12.63 -18.55 21.07
N LEU A 521 -12.79 -17.22 21.03
CA LEU A 521 -13.63 -16.44 21.96
C LEU A 521 -15.04 -17.01 22.14
N ALA A 522 -15.59 -17.63 21.10
CA ALA A 522 -16.92 -18.23 21.12
C ALA A 522 -17.08 -19.38 22.13
N ARG A 523 -15.99 -19.94 22.65
CA ARG A 523 -16.01 -21.05 23.64
C ARG A 523 -15.83 -20.62 25.09
N LEU A 524 -15.93 -19.31 25.38
CA LEU A 524 -15.86 -18.80 26.74
C LEU A 524 -16.88 -19.49 27.68
N ARG A 525 -16.48 -19.66 28.94
CA ARG A 525 -17.15 -20.45 29.98
C ARG A 525 -17.69 -19.62 31.13
N THR A 526 -17.27 -18.36 31.29
CA THR A 526 -17.90 -17.44 32.25
C THR A 526 -19.40 -17.46 32.03
N ARG A 527 -20.18 -17.80 33.05
CA ARG A 527 -21.62 -18.04 32.93
C ARG A 527 -22.42 -16.91 33.55
N ALA A 528 -23.59 -16.63 32.99
CA ALA A 528 -24.60 -15.77 33.57
C ALA A 528 -25.92 -16.56 33.62
N VAL A 529 -26.41 -16.83 34.84
CA VAL A 529 -27.66 -17.58 35.05
C VAL A 529 -28.73 -16.62 35.51
N ARG A 530 -29.92 -16.69 34.91
CA ARG A 530 -31.03 -15.83 35.28
C ARG A 530 -31.60 -16.23 36.63
N ASP A 531 -31.80 -15.26 37.52
CA ASP A 531 -32.47 -15.42 38.82
C ASP A 531 -33.41 -14.24 39.05
N GLY A 532 -34.71 -14.47 38.86
CA GLY A 532 -35.72 -13.41 38.87
C GLY A 532 -35.52 -12.40 37.73
N ASP A 533 -35.36 -11.13 38.09
CA ASP A 533 -35.06 -10.00 37.20
C ASP A 533 -33.56 -9.69 37.06
N GLU A 534 -32.72 -10.48 37.73
CA GLU A 534 -31.26 -10.35 37.71
C GLU A 534 -30.57 -11.53 37.02
N TRP A 535 -29.27 -11.36 36.81
CA TRP A 535 -28.32 -12.36 36.35
C TRP A 535 -27.26 -12.58 37.41
N VAL A 536 -26.98 -13.84 37.75
CA VAL A 536 -25.89 -14.26 38.63
C VAL A 536 -24.72 -14.70 37.76
N ILE A 537 -23.62 -13.96 37.85
CA ILE A 537 -22.44 -14.12 37.00
C ILE A 537 -21.33 -14.81 37.77
N ASN A 538 -20.76 -15.85 37.16
CA ASN A 538 -19.69 -16.65 37.73
C ASN A 538 -18.62 -16.99 36.68
N GLY A 539 -17.36 -16.75 37.00
CA GLY A 539 -16.25 -17.09 36.12
C GLY A 539 -15.00 -16.28 36.35
N VAL A 540 -14.12 -16.30 35.35
CA VAL A 540 -12.85 -15.58 35.36
C VAL A 540 -12.59 -15.01 33.97
N LYS A 541 -12.14 -13.75 33.93
CA LYS A 541 -11.60 -13.11 32.74
C LYS A 541 -10.14 -12.76 32.97
N MET A 542 -9.36 -12.70 31.90
CA MET A 542 -7.94 -12.39 31.95
C MET A 542 -7.57 -11.30 30.95
N TRP A 543 -6.46 -10.62 31.25
CA TRP A 543 -5.80 -9.66 30.37
C TRP A 543 -6.65 -8.43 30.03
N GLY A 544 -7.53 -8.01 30.93
CA GLY A 544 -8.26 -6.75 30.77
C GLY A 544 -7.32 -5.56 30.97
N THR A 545 -6.71 -5.07 29.90
CA THR A 545 -5.85 -3.87 29.91
C THR A 545 -6.61 -2.68 30.47
N GLY A 546 -5.98 -1.91 31.36
CA GLY A 546 -6.60 -0.75 32.02
C GLY A 546 -7.67 -1.12 33.05
N GLY A 547 -7.81 -2.40 33.41
CA GLY A 547 -8.76 -2.87 34.42
C GLY A 547 -8.54 -2.33 35.82
N ASP A 548 -7.37 -1.73 36.06
CA ASP A 548 -7.01 -1.09 37.31
C ASP A 548 -7.63 0.30 37.49
N ALA A 549 -7.83 1.01 36.38
CA ALA A 549 -8.49 2.31 36.32
C ALA A 549 -9.95 2.23 35.82
N ALA A 550 -10.39 1.06 35.35
CA ALA A 550 -11.75 0.86 34.86
C ALA A 550 -12.81 1.09 35.95
N GLN A 551 -13.89 1.76 35.57
CA GLN A 551 -15.10 1.94 36.41
C GLN A 551 -16.27 1.09 35.91
N TRP A 552 -16.15 0.55 34.70
CA TRP A 552 -17.16 -0.25 34.03
C TRP A 552 -16.60 -1.58 33.55
N VAL A 553 -17.45 -2.59 33.53
CA VAL A 553 -17.18 -3.93 33.03
C VAL A 553 -17.98 -4.11 31.75
N TRP A 554 -17.31 -4.35 30.63
CA TRP A 554 -17.92 -4.85 29.41
C TRP A 554 -17.67 -6.36 29.31
N LEU A 555 -18.66 -7.18 29.69
CA LEU A 555 -18.49 -8.61 29.89
C LEU A 555 -19.23 -9.43 28.84
N ALA A 556 -18.55 -10.46 28.30
CA ALA A 556 -19.20 -11.52 27.56
C ALA A 556 -19.33 -12.79 28.41
N ALA A 557 -20.56 -13.30 28.53
CA ALA A 557 -20.87 -14.50 29.32
C ALA A 557 -21.77 -15.48 28.57
N ARG A 558 -21.62 -16.76 28.91
CA ARG A 558 -22.44 -17.89 28.49
C ARG A 558 -23.77 -17.85 29.24
N THR A 559 -24.86 -17.67 28.50
CA THR A 559 -26.24 -17.72 29.03
C THR A 559 -26.97 -18.99 28.64
N ASP A 560 -26.51 -19.67 27.59
CA ASP A 560 -27.00 -20.99 27.17
C ASP A 560 -25.79 -21.93 26.94
N PRO A 561 -25.55 -22.91 27.84
CA PRO A 561 -24.44 -23.84 27.72
C PRO A 561 -24.66 -24.94 26.66
N ASP A 562 -25.90 -25.18 26.24
CA ASP A 562 -26.28 -26.24 25.31
C ASP A 562 -26.34 -25.74 23.86
N ALA A 563 -26.43 -24.41 23.67
CA ALA A 563 -26.34 -23.78 22.36
C ALA A 563 -24.97 -23.96 21.69
N SER A 564 -24.95 -23.85 20.36
CA SER A 564 -23.68 -23.79 19.61
C SER A 564 -22.80 -22.63 20.13
N PRO A 565 -21.47 -22.70 20.02
CA PRO A 565 -20.56 -21.74 20.65
C PRO A 565 -20.93 -20.27 20.41
N HIS A 566 -21.31 -19.91 19.19
CA HIS A 566 -21.70 -18.54 18.81
C HIS A 566 -23.12 -18.14 19.21
N ALA A 567 -24.00 -19.08 19.56
CA ALA A 567 -25.43 -18.85 19.76
C ALA A 567 -25.88 -18.80 21.23
N GLY A 568 -24.95 -18.96 22.20
CA GLY A 568 -25.29 -19.00 23.64
C GLY A 568 -24.65 -17.88 24.46
N LEU A 569 -24.29 -16.76 23.81
CA LEU A 569 -23.56 -15.66 24.44
C LEU A 569 -24.45 -14.46 24.69
N THR A 570 -24.20 -13.74 25.79
CA THR A 570 -24.83 -12.46 26.10
C THR A 570 -23.77 -11.46 26.59
N VAL A 571 -23.94 -10.18 26.26
CA VAL A 571 -23.03 -9.10 26.65
C VAL A 571 -23.67 -8.25 27.74
N PHE A 572 -22.90 -7.85 28.75
CA PHE A 572 -23.34 -7.03 29.88
C PHE A 572 -22.42 -5.81 30.07
N LEU A 573 -23.00 -4.68 30.45
CA LEU A 573 -22.30 -3.45 30.83
C LEU A 573 -22.76 -2.99 32.23
N PHE A 574 -21.86 -3.01 33.21
CA PHE A 574 -22.17 -2.70 34.62
C PHE A 574 -20.95 -2.11 35.35
N PRO A 575 -21.13 -1.40 36.48
CA PRO A 575 -20.01 -0.81 37.21
C PRO A 575 -19.11 -1.87 37.87
N THR A 576 -17.84 -1.55 38.05
CA THR A 576 -16.89 -2.36 38.84
C THR A 576 -17.23 -2.35 40.33
N GLY A 577 -16.64 -3.26 41.11
CA GLY A 577 -16.74 -3.25 42.58
C GLY A 577 -18.07 -3.75 43.14
N LEU A 578 -18.94 -4.37 42.32
CA LEU A 578 -20.11 -5.07 42.83
C LEU A 578 -19.69 -6.22 43.77
N PRO A 579 -20.52 -6.59 44.78
CA PRO A 579 -20.25 -7.74 45.63
C PRO A 579 -19.96 -9.00 44.80
N GLY A 580 -18.91 -9.74 45.17
CA GLY A 580 -18.47 -10.92 44.43
C GLY A 580 -17.47 -10.65 43.30
N TRP A 581 -17.25 -9.39 42.92
CA TRP A 581 -16.24 -9.00 41.94
C TRP A 581 -14.90 -8.71 42.61
N SER A 582 -13.83 -9.27 42.06
CA SER A 582 -12.45 -8.94 42.46
C SER A 582 -11.52 -8.91 41.25
N ARG A 583 -10.32 -8.32 41.43
CA ARG A 583 -9.29 -8.27 40.40
C ARG A 583 -7.91 -8.61 40.94
N GLN A 584 -7.05 -9.07 40.04
CA GLN A 584 -5.63 -9.26 40.24
C GLN A 584 -4.87 -8.54 39.13
N ASP A 585 -3.85 -7.78 39.53
CA ASP A 585 -3.10 -6.91 38.63
C ASP A 585 -1.88 -7.61 38.06
N HIS A 586 -1.61 -7.33 36.79
CA HIS A 586 -0.46 -7.84 36.04
C HIS A 586 0.20 -6.67 35.33
N THR A 587 1.49 -6.46 35.60
CA THR A 587 2.28 -5.48 34.86
C THR A 587 2.87 -6.14 33.61
N SER A 588 2.54 -5.60 32.44
CA SER A 588 3.04 -6.07 31.15
C SER A 588 4.50 -5.66 30.91
N LEU A 589 5.14 -6.26 29.89
CA LEU A 589 6.47 -5.86 29.42
C LEU A 589 6.55 -4.37 29.07
N ALA A 590 5.47 -3.81 28.51
CA ALA A 590 5.39 -2.40 28.15
C ALA A 590 5.19 -1.47 29.37
N GLY A 591 4.87 -2.02 30.54
CA GLY A 591 4.60 -1.29 31.78
C GLY A 591 3.12 -1.03 32.04
N HIS A 592 2.23 -1.31 31.09
CA HIS A 592 0.78 -1.22 31.30
C HIS A 592 0.30 -2.23 32.32
N VAL A 593 -0.70 -1.84 33.11
CA VAL A 593 -1.42 -2.73 34.01
C VAL A 593 -2.59 -3.39 33.27
N SER A 594 -2.65 -4.71 33.34
CA SER A 594 -3.78 -5.53 32.90
C SER A 594 -4.33 -6.29 34.11
N CYS A 595 -5.61 -6.62 34.08
CA CYS A 595 -6.24 -7.32 35.19
C CYS A 595 -6.77 -8.70 34.79
N SER A 596 -6.63 -9.67 35.68
CA SER A 596 -7.55 -10.80 35.75
C SER A 596 -8.70 -10.41 36.66
N THR A 597 -9.94 -10.69 36.26
CA THR A 597 -11.13 -10.40 37.06
C THR A 597 -11.90 -11.66 37.36
N PHE A 598 -12.40 -11.75 38.59
CA PHE A 598 -13.10 -12.90 39.14
C PHE A 598 -14.52 -12.50 39.49
N PHE A 599 -15.46 -13.36 39.16
CA PHE A 599 -16.88 -13.18 39.42
C PHE A 599 -17.36 -14.37 40.25
N ASP A 600 -17.73 -14.10 41.49
CA ASP A 600 -18.29 -15.07 42.44
C ASP A 600 -19.68 -14.59 42.86
N ASP A 601 -20.72 -15.17 42.26
CA ASP A 601 -22.12 -14.78 42.45
C ASP A 601 -22.40 -13.27 42.28
N VAL A 602 -21.73 -12.62 41.32
CA VAL A 602 -21.95 -11.20 41.00
C VAL A 602 -23.35 -11.04 40.41
N ARG A 603 -24.18 -10.18 41.03
CA ARG A 603 -25.55 -9.91 40.57
C ARG A 603 -25.63 -8.63 39.74
N VAL A 604 -26.28 -8.71 38.59
CA VAL A 604 -26.59 -7.55 37.74
C VAL A 604 -28.05 -7.60 37.25
N PRO A 605 -28.75 -6.47 37.13
CA PRO A 605 -30.10 -6.44 36.58
C PRO A 605 -30.10 -6.77 35.08
N ASP A 606 -31.21 -7.26 34.53
CA ASP A 606 -31.33 -7.48 33.08
C ASP A 606 -31.13 -6.19 32.25
N SER A 607 -31.35 -5.01 32.83
CA SER A 607 -31.06 -3.72 32.19
C SER A 607 -29.57 -3.49 31.90
N ALA A 608 -28.67 -4.27 32.49
CA ALA A 608 -27.23 -4.26 32.18
C ALA A 608 -26.90 -5.01 30.87
N ARG A 609 -27.82 -5.82 30.34
CA ARG A 609 -27.62 -6.60 29.11
C ARG A 609 -27.65 -5.70 27.88
N ILE A 610 -26.65 -5.82 27.01
CA ILE A 610 -26.59 -5.15 25.70
C ILE A 610 -27.00 -6.13 24.60
N GLY A 611 -28.02 -5.78 23.81
CA GLY A 611 -28.60 -6.67 22.80
C GLY A 611 -29.41 -7.82 23.42
N GLU A 612 -29.88 -8.75 22.58
CA GLU A 612 -30.74 -9.87 23.04
C GLU A 612 -30.00 -10.93 23.88
N VAL A 613 -30.74 -11.62 24.76
CA VAL A 613 -30.25 -12.85 25.40
C VAL A 613 -29.84 -13.84 24.31
N ASN A 614 -28.67 -14.47 24.46
CA ASN A 614 -28.07 -15.37 23.48
C ASN A 614 -27.66 -14.70 22.14
N GLY A 615 -27.91 -13.39 21.97
CA GLY A 615 -27.56 -12.59 20.80
C GLY A 615 -26.18 -11.93 20.88
N GLY A 616 -25.40 -12.20 21.93
CA GLY A 616 -24.16 -11.51 22.27
C GLY A 616 -23.05 -11.65 21.22
N TRP A 617 -23.04 -12.72 20.41
CA TRP A 617 -22.03 -12.85 19.35
C TRP A 617 -22.12 -11.71 18.31
N ARG A 618 -23.33 -11.24 17.99
CA ARG A 618 -23.51 -10.10 17.08
C ARG A 618 -22.93 -8.82 17.67
N VAL A 619 -23.19 -8.58 18.95
CA VAL A 619 -22.67 -7.43 19.71
C VAL A 619 -21.14 -7.48 19.76
N LEU A 620 -20.57 -8.65 20.03
CA LEU A 620 -19.13 -8.88 20.05
C LEU A 620 -18.48 -8.61 18.70
N THR A 621 -19.03 -9.17 17.62
CA THR A 621 -18.44 -9.00 16.29
C THR A 621 -18.50 -7.56 15.79
N GLU A 622 -19.53 -6.81 16.18
CA GLU A 622 -19.62 -5.36 15.91
C GLU A 622 -18.47 -4.62 16.60
N ALA A 623 -18.30 -4.81 17.91
CA ALA A 623 -17.22 -4.18 18.68
C ALA A 623 -15.82 -4.57 18.16
N LEU A 624 -15.60 -5.85 17.86
CA LEU A 624 -14.32 -6.37 17.34
C LEU A 624 -13.98 -5.91 15.92
N ALA A 625 -14.99 -5.54 15.11
CA ALA A 625 -14.74 -4.97 13.79
C ALA A 625 -14.18 -3.55 13.92
N HIS A 626 -14.76 -2.74 14.80
CA HIS A 626 -14.28 -1.39 15.07
C HIS A 626 -12.98 -1.33 15.87
N GLU A 627 -12.75 -2.28 16.80
CA GLU A 627 -11.47 -2.42 17.51
C GLU A 627 -10.29 -2.57 16.54
N ARG A 628 -10.47 -3.29 15.43
CA ARG A 628 -9.41 -3.45 14.43
C ARG A 628 -9.06 -2.16 13.72
N ILE A 629 -10.01 -1.24 13.53
CA ILE A 629 -9.74 0.09 13.01
C ILE A 629 -8.92 0.88 14.03
N ALA A 630 -9.29 0.82 15.31
CA ALA A 630 -8.55 1.49 16.38
C ALA A 630 -7.10 0.96 16.47
N ILE A 631 -6.90 -0.36 16.39
CA ILE A 631 -5.56 -0.96 16.37
C ILE A 631 -4.79 -0.57 15.11
N ALA A 632 -5.43 -0.60 13.93
CA ALA A 632 -4.82 -0.13 12.69
C ALA A 632 -4.46 1.36 12.73
N SER A 633 -5.18 2.16 13.52
CA SER A 633 -4.89 3.58 13.77
C SER A 633 -3.60 3.77 14.59
N GLY A 634 -3.12 2.74 15.29
CA GLY A 634 -1.78 2.69 15.88
C GLY A 634 -0.65 2.89 14.85
N THR A 635 -0.94 2.72 13.55
CA THR A 635 -0.01 3.09 12.46
C THR A 635 0.37 4.57 12.49
N ALA A 636 -0.52 5.46 12.92
CA ALA A 636 -0.20 6.89 13.01
C ALA A 636 0.84 7.18 14.12
N ARG A 637 0.71 6.53 15.28
CA ARG A 637 1.73 6.56 16.34
C ARG A 637 3.06 6.01 15.84
N LEU A 638 3.02 4.90 15.11
CA LEU A 638 4.22 4.31 14.53
C LEU A 638 4.89 5.24 13.51
N TYR A 639 4.09 5.98 12.74
CA TYR A 639 4.59 6.99 11.81
C TYR A 639 5.33 8.12 12.54
N ARG A 640 4.84 8.60 13.69
CA ARG A 640 5.58 9.57 14.52
C ARG A 640 6.94 9.04 14.96
N GLN A 641 7.04 7.76 15.32
CA GLN A 641 8.33 7.13 15.67
C GLN A 641 9.29 7.10 14.48
N PHE A 642 8.77 6.81 13.28
CA PHE A 642 9.58 6.87 12.06
C PHE A 642 10.06 8.29 11.76
N ASP A 643 9.21 9.30 11.92
CA ASP A 643 9.62 10.71 11.75
C ASP A 643 10.68 11.12 12.77
N ALA A 644 10.58 10.67 14.03
CA ALA A 644 11.59 10.93 15.05
C ALA A 644 12.94 10.28 14.70
N LEU A 645 12.93 9.07 14.11
CA LEU A 645 14.14 8.46 13.56
C LEU A 645 14.75 9.33 12.44
N LEU A 646 13.93 9.84 11.52
CA LEU A 646 14.40 10.72 10.44
C LEU A 646 14.94 12.04 10.98
N GLU A 647 14.27 12.66 11.95
CA GLU A 647 14.73 13.88 12.63
C GLU A 647 16.12 13.70 13.23
N LEU A 648 16.35 12.59 13.94
CA LEU A 648 17.65 12.25 14.51
C LEU A 648 18.71 11.98 13.44
N ALA A 649 18.35 11.21 12.41
CA ALA A 649 19.25 10.91 11.30
C ALA A 649 19.64 12.18 10.51
N ARG A 650 18.73 13.15 10.35
CA ARG A 650 18.99 14.42 9.66
C ARG A 650 20.00 15.31 10.38
N ARG A 651 20.17 15.18 11.70
CA ARG A 651 21.15 15.97 12.48
C ARG A 651 22.60 15.64 12.07
N ASP A 652 22.86 14.39 11.72
CA ASP A 652 24.15 13.92 11.19
C ASP A 652 23.94 12.70 10.28
N PRO A 653 23.53 12.91 9.01
CA PRO A 653 23.12 11.80 8.14
C PRO A 653 24.25 10.80 7.91
N VAL A 654 25.49 11.26 7.76
CA VAL A 654 26.63 10.37 7.50
C VAL A 654 27.09 9.69 8.79
N GLY A 655 27.13 10.38 9.93
CA GLY A 655 27.55 9.78 11.20
C GLY A 655 26.51 8.85 11.83
N VAL A 656 25.21 9.05 11.56
CA VAL A 656 24.13 8.20 12.10
C VAL A 656 23.83 7.03 11.16
N VAL A 657 23.68 7.28 9.85
CA VAL A 657 23.21 6.26 8.90
C VAL A 657 24.16 6.00 7.74
N GLY A 658 25.36 6.59 7.75
CA GLY A 658 26.37 6.38 6.71
C GLY A 658 26.09 7.14 5.40
N PRO A 659 27.03 7.06 4.44
CA PRO A 659 26.89 7.70 3.13
C PRO A 659 25.79 7.03 2.28
N ARG A 660 25.39 7.68 1.16
CA ARG A 660 24.50 7.09 0.15
C ARG A 660 24.97 5.67 -0.22
N GLY A 661 24.03 4.74 -0.36
CA GLY A 661 24.31 3.33 -0.64
C GLY A 661 24.74 2.47 0.57
N SER A 662 24.76 3.01 1.79
CA SER A 662 24.99 2.22 3.00
C SER A 662 23.84 1.23 3.26
N ALA A 663 24.12 0.16 4.01
CA ALA A 663 23.07 -0.77 4.46
C ALA A 663 22.03 -0.09 5.35
N SER A 664 22.45 0.86 6.18
CA SER A 664 21.56 1.63 7.06
C SER A 664 20.59 2.51 6.28
N ARG A 665 21.03 3.16 5.19
CA ARG A 665 20.13 3.93 4.32
C ARG A 665 19.15 3.04 3.56
N ARG A 666 19.62 1.90 3.02
CA ARG A 666 18.70 0.89 2.43
C ARG A 666 17.64 0.45 3.43
N ARG A 667 18.03 0.21 4.68
CA ARG A 667 17.11 -0.18 5.76
C ARG A 667 16.06 0.90 6.03
N ILE A 668 16.42 2.18 5.98
CA ILE A 668 15.46 3.29 6.08
C ILE A 668 14.53 3.32 4.87
N SER A 669 15.03 3.11 3.65
CA SER A 669 14.19 3.02 2.44
C SER A 669 13.15 1.90 2.56
N GLU A 670 13.54 0.72 3.07
CA GLU A 670 12.63 -0.40 3.31
C GLU A 670 11.55 -0.05 4.36
N LEU A 671 11.94 0.55 5.49
CA LEU A 671 11.02 0.96 6.54
C LEU A 671 10.05 2.05 6.04
N ALA A 672 10.54 3.01 5.26
CA ALA A 672 9.72 4.05 4.64
C ALA A 672 8.64 3.44 3.73
N ALA A 673 9.03 2.49 2.87
CA ALA A 673 8.12 1.82 1.96
C ALA A 673 7.06 1.00 2.70
N ARG A 674 7.46 0.26 3.75
CA ARG A 674 6.54 -0.49 4.62
C ARG A 674 5.63 0.43 5.44
N MET A 675 6.13 1.59 5.89
CA MET A 675 5.34 2.59 6.61
C MET A 675 4.25 3.17 5.73
N GLN A 676 4.58 3.58 4.51
CA GLN A 676 3.59 4.09 3.57
C GLN A 676 2.56 3.00 3.21
N ALA A 677 3.01 1.76 3.04
CA ALA A 677 2.13 0.61 2.85
C ALA A 677 1.14 0.41 4.02
N ALA A 678 1.62 0.47 5.27
CA ALA A 678 0.77 0.35 6.44
C ALA A 678 -0.26 1.50 6.50
N ARG A 679 0.18 2.74 6.24
CA ARG A 679 -0.66 3.95 6.24
C ARG A 679 -1.80 3.84 5.21
N THR A 680 -1.48 3.46 3.97
CA THR A 680 -2.48 3.32 2.90
C THR A 680 -3.49 2.20 3.16
N LEU A 681 -3.04 1.07 3.72
CA LEU A 681 -3.93 -0.03 4.12
C LEU A 681 -4.83 0.35 5.30
N ALA A 682 -4.28 1.01 6.33
CA ALA A 682 -5.06 1.45 7.48
C ALA A 682 -6.19 2.41 7.07
N SER A 683 -5.88 3.38 6.19
CA SER A 683 -6.88 4.30 5.64
C SER A 683 -7.97 3.55 4.86
N SER A 684 -7.58 2.63 3.98
CA SER A 684 -8.54 1.84 3.18
C SER A 684 -9.42 0.93 4.05
N GLY A 685 -8.84 0.27 5.05
CA GLY A 685 -9.57 -0.58 5.98
C GLY A 685 -10.56 0.21 6.83
N ALA A 686 -10.19 1.42 7.25
CA ALA A 686 -11.09 2.35 7.92
C ALA A 686 -12.26 2.75 7.01
N GLN A 687 -12.00 3.22 5.78
CA GLN A 687 -13.07 3.58 4.83
C GLN A 687 -14.05 2.44 4.59
N ALA A 688 -13.53 1.24 4.30
CA ALA A 688 -14.37 0.07 4.00
C ALA A 688 -15.24 -0.35 5.20
N THR A 689 -14.69 -0.31 6.42
CA THR A 689 -15.44 -0.69 7.63
C THR A 689 -16.48 0.37 7.97
N LEU A 690 -16.14 1.66 7.86
CA LEU A 690 -17.03 2.76 8.18
C LEU A 690 -18.19 2.92 7.17
N ALA A 691 -17.99 2.50 5.92
CA ALA A 691 -19.04 2.49 4.89
C ALA A 691 -20.10 1.38 5.11
N GLY A 692 -19.89 0.44 6.04
CA GLY A 692 -20.90 -0.56 6.43
C GLY A 692 -21.09 -1.71 5.42
N GLY A 693 -20.17 -1.91 4.48
CA GLY A 693 -20.27 -2.86 3.36
C GLY A 693 -19.99 -4.35 3.68
N GLY A 694 -19.86 -4.74 4.95
CA GLY A 694 -19.52 -6.11 5.37
C GLY A 694 -18.05 -6.27 5.79
N ILE A 695 -17.61 -7.52 6.00
CA ILE A 695 -16.22 -7.82 6.42
C ILE A 695 -15.28 -7.53 5.24
N SER A 696 -14.64 -6.36 5.28
CA SER A 696 -13.51 -6.00 4.43
C SER A 696 -12.29 -6.82 4.82
N VAL A 697 -11.58 -7.37 3.82
CA VAL A 697 -10.31 -8.09 4.04
C VAL A 697 -9.17 -7.12 4.36
N GLU A 698 -9.30 -5.87 3.94
CA GLU A 698 -8.32 -4.80 4.07
C GLU A 698 -8.05 -4.45 5.54
N ALA A 699 -9.06 -4.48 6.41
CA ALA A 699 -8.84 -4.23 7.86
C ALA A 699 -7.94 -5.31 8.52
N PRO A 700 -8.19 -6.63 8.35
CA PRO A 700 -7.23 -7.67 8.73
C PRO A 700 -5.84 -7.49 8.12
N MET A 701 -5.74 -7.10 6.84
CA MET A 701 -4.44 -6.85 6.19
C MET A 701 -3.70 -5.69 6.85
N ALA A 702 -4.38 -4.57 7.09
CA ALA A 702 -3.82 -3.40 7.76
C ALA A 702 -3.29 -3.75 9.15
N LYS A 703 -4.04 -4.55 9.93
CA LYS A 703 -3.60 -5.04 11.24
C LYS A 703 -2.30 -5.86 11.13
N ILE A 704 -2.25 -6.82 10.22
CA ILE A 704 -1.06 -7.68 10.04
C ILE A 704 0.14 -6.81 9.65
N VAL A 705 0.01 -5.98 8.61
CA VAL A 705 1.12 -5.17 8.08
C VAL A 705 1.60 -4.15 9.11
N GLY A 706 0.69 -3.46 9.80
CA GLY A 706 1.04 -2.47 10.82
C GLY A 706 1.71 -3.09 12.05
N SER A 707 1.19 -4.21 12.57
CA SER A 707 1.77 -4.86 13.76
C SER A 707 3.14 -5.49 13.50
N GLU A 708 3.34 -6.13 12.34
CA GLU A 708 4.65 -6.69 11.96
C GLU A 708 5.66 -5.57 11.62
N LEU A 709 5.20 -4.41 11.15
CA LEU A 709 6.06 -3.25 10.98
C LEU A 709 6.48 -2.65 12.33
N GLU A 710 5.63 -2.71 13.36
CA GLU A 710 5.99 -2.18 14.68
C GLU A 710 7.17 -2.93 15.30
N GLU A 711 7.18 -4.27 15.21
CA GLU A 711 8.33 -5.09 15.61
C GLU A 711 9.58 -4.79 14.77
N ASP A 712 9.39 -4.66 13.45
CA ASP A 712 10.48 -4.40 12.50
C ASP A 712 11.14 -3.03 12.70
N LEU A 713 10.33 -1.99 12.91
CA LEU A 713 10.79 -0.64 13.19
C LEU A 713 11.47 -0.57 14.55
N GLY A 714 10.84 -1.13 15.59
CA GLY A 714 11.41 -1.12 16.94
C GLY A 714 12.81 -1.75 16.99
N THR A 715 12.99 -2.89 16.33
CA THR A 715 14.30 -3.55 16.26
C THR A 715 15.29 -2.79 15.37
N ALA A 716 14.86 -2.26 14.23
CA ALA A 716 15.72 -1.50 13.32
C ALA A 716 16.24 -0.22 13.96
N VAL A 717 15.42 0.50 14.72
CA VAL A 717 15.87 1.73 15.39
C VAL A 717 17.00 1.45 16.38
N LEU A 718 16.91 0.36 17.16
CA LEU A 718 18.00 -0.03 18.06
C LEU A 718 19.30 -0.36 17.29
N GLN A 719 19.18 -1.01 16.14
CA GLN A 719 20.32 -1.34 15.28
C GLN A 719 20.97 -0.10 14.65
N LEU A 720 20.15 0.86 14.22
CA LEU A 720 20.59 2.08 13.55
C LEU A 720 21.21 3.09 14.53
N LEU A 721 20.57 3.31 15.68
CA LEU A 721 20.97 4.34 16.65
C LEU A 721 21.86 3.81 17.78
N GLY A 722 22.00 2.48 17.90
CA GLY A 722 22.81 1.83 18.91
C GLY A 722 22.23 1.93 20.32
N PRO A 723 23.07 1.77 21.38
CA PRO A 723 22.61 1.68 22.77
C PRO A 723 21.78 2.86 23.26
N ALA A 724 21.93 4.06 22.67
CA ALA A 724 21.17 5.24 23.07
C ALA A 724 19.66 5.08 22.83
N ALA A 725 19.26 4.33 21.79
CA ALA A 725 17.84 4.08 21.53
C ALA A 725 17.20 3.07 22.50
N ALA A 726 18.00 2.39 23.32
CA ALA A 726 17.52 1.52 24.40
C ALA A 726 17.22 2.29 25.70
N LEU A 727 17.41 3.61 25.72
CA LEU A 727 17.14 4.46 26.88
C LEU A 727 15.72 5.01 26.83
N ALA A 728 15.09 5.15 28.00
CA ALA A 728 13.77 5.78 28.14
C ALA A 728 13.84 7.31 28.01
N THR A 729 15.00 7.93 28.26
CA THR A 729 15.24 9.38 28.16
C THR A 729 16.67 9.65 27.67
N GLY A 730 16.89 10.80 27.04
CA GLY A 730 18.22 11.24 26.57
C GLY A 730 18.17 12.00 25.25
N GLU A 731 19.31 12.52 24.80
CA GLU A 731 19.44 13.40 23.62
C GLU A 731 19.01 12.75 22.29
N ARG A 732 19.07 11.41 22.22
CA ARG A 732 18.67 10.60 21.05
C ARG A 732 17.36 9.84 21.28
N VAL A 733 16.59 10.23 22.28
CA VAL A 733 15.28 9.67 22.58
C VAL A 733 14.23 10.69 22.13
N PRO A 734 13.19 10.30 21.37
CA PRO A 734 12.10 11.19 21.02
C PRO A 734 11.44 11.76 22.27
N GLU A 735 10.95 13.00 22.19
CA GLU A 735 10.25 13.66 23.29
C GLU A 735 8.96 12.91 23.70
N HIS A 736 8.29 12.27 22.73
CA HIS A 736 7.13 11.42 22.96
C HIS A 736 7.41 9.97 22.55
N HIS A 737 7.15 9.04 23.47
CA HIS A 737 7.37 7.59 23.34
C HIS A 737 8.81 7.22 22.97
N SER A 738 9.57 6.73 23.95
CA SER A 738 10.90 6.18 23.69
C SER A 738 10.84 5.04 22.67
N PHE A 739 11.88 4.92 21.84
CA PHE A 739 11.96 3.82 20.85
C PHE A 739 11.90 2.44 21.51
N GLU A 740 12.54 2.31 22.67
CA GLU A 740 12.51 1.07 23.46
C GLU A 740 11.10 0.71 23.95
N TYR A 741 10.27 1.71 24.30
CA TYR A 741 8.88 1.49 24.69
C TYR A 741 8.05 0.95 23.52
N THR A 742 8.20 1.55 22.34
CA THR A 742 7.54 1.07 21.11
C THR A 742 7.91 -0.39 20.82
N LEU A 743 9.18 -0.76 20.98
CA LEU A 743 9.61 -2.15 20.82
C LEU A 743 8.96 -3.09 21.86
N ARG A 744 8.89 -2.69 23.13
CA ARG A 744 8.22 -3.50 24.16
C ARG A 744 6.72 -3.66 23.90
N LEU A 745 6.07 -2.63 23.36
CA LEU A 745 4.65 -2.64 23.00
C LEU A 745 4.36 -3.49 21.76
N SER A 746 5.29 -3.55 20.81
CA SER A 746 5.14 -4.22 19.50
C SER A 746 4.64 -5.68 19.59
N VAL A 747 5.11 -6.42 20.61
CA VAL A 747 4.71 -7.82 20.86
C VAL A 747 3.20 -7.94 21.10
N MET A 748 2.62 -6.95 21.79
CA MET A 748 1.18 -6.90 22.03
C MET A 748 0.41 -6.67 20.73
N SER A 749 0.91 -5.81 19.83
CA SER A 749 0.24 -5.46 18.57
C SER A 749 0.01 -6.67 17.65
N VAL A 750 0.90 -7.66 17.66
CA VAL A 750 0.75 -8.91 16.88
C VAL A 750 -0.29 -9.85 17.48
N VAL A 751 -0.57 -9.75 18.78
CA VAL A 751 -1.46 -10.65 19.54
C VAL A 751 -2.86 -10.06 19.78
N ALA A 752 -2.94 -8.79 20.19
CA ALA A 752 -4.17 -8.10 20.54
C ALA A 752 -5.10 -7.87 19.33
N GLY A 753 -6.40 -7.72 19.58
CA GLY A 753 -7.43 -7.61 18.53
C GLY A 753 -7.56 -8.85 17.64
N GLY A 754 -7.05 -10.00 18.10
CA GLY A 754 -6.91 -11.25 17.36
C GLY A 754 -5.51 -11.38 16.74
N THR A 755 -4.86 -12.52 17.00
CA THR A 755 -3.49 -12.77 16.54
C THR A 755 -3.38 -12.66 15.03
N ASN A 756 -2.20 -12.34 14.52
CA ASN A 756 -1.98 -12.27 13.07
C ASN A 756 -2.32 -13.60 12.37
N ASP A 757 -2.16 -14.75 13.03
CA ASP A 757 -2.61 -16.06 12.52
C ASP A 757 -4.13 -16.13 12.33
N ILE A 758 -4.90 -15.59 13.29
CA ILE A 758 -6.36 -15.51 13.18
C ILE A 758 -6.77 -14.52 12.10
N GLN A 759 -6.10 -13.38 11.97
CA GLN A 759 -6.36 -12.45 10.87
C GLN A 759 -6.09 -13.12 9.51
N ARG A 760 -5.00 -13.88 9.37
CA ARG A 760 -4.72 -14.67 8.17
C ARG A 760 -5.80 -15.71 7.91
N ASN A 761 -6.33 -16.36 8.94
CA ASN A 761 -7.45 -17.30 8.81
C ASN A 761 -8.76 -16.62 8.36
N LEU A 762 -8.95 -15.33 8.65
CA LEU A 762 -10.11 -14.57 8.16
C LEU A 762 -9.94 -14.22 6.68
N ILE A 763 -8.75 -13.78 6.28
CA ILE A 763 -8.44 -13.51 4.87
C ILE A 763 -8.52 -14.81 4.06
N ALA A 764 -7.97 -15.91 4.55
CA ALA A 764 -8.06 -17.21 3.89
C ALA A 764 -9.51 -17.64 3.62
N ARG A 765 -10.42 -17.40 4.58
CA ARG A 765 -11.85 -17.67 4.41
C ARG A 765 -12.48 -16.78 3.34
N ALA A 766 -12.13 -15.51 3.29
CA ALA A 766 -12.61 -14.59 2.25
C ALA A 766 -12.11 -14.98 0.85
N LEU A 767 -10.93 -15.61 0.76
CA LEU A 767 -10.38 -16.17 -0.48
C LEU A 767 -10.96 -17.54 -0.87
N GLY A 768 -11.88 -18.10 -0.07
CA GLY A 768 -12.47 -19.42 -0.34
C GLY A 768 -11.54 -20.61 -0.05
N LEU A 769 -10.43 -20.41 0.67
CA LEU A 769 -9.55 -21.51 1.06
C LEU A 769 -10.25 -22.45 2.07
N PRO A 770 -10.07 -23.77 1.93
CA PRO A 770 -10.72 -24.78 2.77
C PRO A 770 -10.21 -24.75 4.22
N ARG A 771 -11.03 -25.26 5.15
CA ARG A 771 -10.70 -25.40 6.59
C ARG A 771 -10.05 -26.72 6.94
#